data_AF-A0A518EPG7-F1
#
_entry.id   AF-A0A518EPG7-F1
#
_cell.length_a   1.000
_cell.length_b   1.000
_cell.length_c   1.000
_cell.angle_alpha   90.00
_cell.angle_beta   90.00
_cell.angle_gamma   90.00
#
_symmetry.space_group_name_H-M   'P 1'
#
loop_
_entity.id
_entity.type
_entity.pdbx_description
1 polymer ?
#
loop_
_entity_poly.entity_id
_entity_poly.type
_entity_poly.pdbx_seq_one_letter_code
_entity_poly.pdbx_strand_id
1 'polypeptide(L)'
;MLTSVTSGAAVLVISTIAIGRAVMEGPPSPVLEDTLQTTYRETIRPILSTYCFGCHGPGEQKGGVQLDELDPDFVKGYDAEDWHYALDVVQGAEMPPSKAKQLSDDERRALVSWIEDGLEAARRASTGPPSPVMRRLNRSQYTNTLQDLLHLGVNFGDRLPGDARSKSGFTNNGEVLLASPLHIEGYQAIARAALDEAIVTGERPESVRYRVRIGTGLGRGHVGAETGGYQSVPVDSDHFVIEILGADGRPRTPKSDAEEKAMDALRRKISIGLRGSAQDRFRVTEDGLVLYGAVPHKEVAPGAWQGPSPNVKLEMQRVFPEAGDLAMRVRAARGQMWDSAKVVLLDMPDRAPMVELDPDTLEIVERPGTIVTRALTTDQRKNLVNEGDSLVPIDVTKPSHARFGIKVPEEGFYQIDLAHRPVAADAMPSIRVGIGKLTLDLRPTMSEAQLQESRVLTTVGAAYLLKGSTHMTLGGAFFTGFSQVALTPIESDHPLVVAQSSKREELEARVAELLPALRVYAGTRTDDGMDYRTFAEPQEVVGDVGEFREYTFHGRLENLPIPEPESGDAEILSGFLLLGLWNDHLVKDRKEPGPPLLVESIEVEAPYHPIWPPRSHTDIFVPRADAESDSDYARRVIGRFADRAFRRPAEPEVTERYVEFWESIRADYPTLEESVKEALIAVLCSPRFLFLTEPDLAGEEAPGGDVTEAPRIDEWSLASRLSYFLWNSAPDERLLSLARAGELRTHLDAEVQRMLEDPRRRRFLDVFAEEWLRLDRLEQMTIDPHRYPAFTRFVKRDMREETLAFLDRLIEEDLPIARLIDSDFAMLNQNLAEFYGIDGVPGPHFRPVALPPGSGRGGLLSQGAFLAGHSDGVQPHPIKRAVWLKDRILGDPPPPPPPNVPSLDPTTPGFEKLTLKEQLEVHRNSPSCRDCHAGIDPYGVAFERYSAVGLYEPERKGRPVDASTTLPDGTAIDGLAELKAYLLDVARDDVALSVIEHLYAYALGRDVSFTDEDDLHAILQNVRSNGSRIRKVIVGIVHSPAFHR
;
A
#
# COMPACT_ATOMS: atom_id res chain seq x y z
N MET A 1 -71.83 26.40 48.42
CA MET A 1 -70.73 26.73 49.34
C MET A 1 -69.47 26.86 48.48
N LEU A 2 -69.19 28.08 48.01
CA LEU A 2 -68.16 29.00 48.56
C LEU A 2 -66.74 28.51 48.21
N THR A 3 -65.86 29.20 47.48
CA THR A 3 -65.88 30.51 46.78
C THR A 3 -64.54 30.65 46.04
N SER A 4 -64.58 31.18 44.80
CA SER A 4 -63.75 32.24 44.17
C SER A 4 -62.22 32.30 44.42
N VAL A 5 -61.36 32.75 43.49
CA VAL A 5 -61.40 34.11 42.90
C VAL A 5 -60.75 34.18 41.50
N THR A 6 -61.42 35.00 40.71
CA THR A 6 -61.22 35.48 39.34
C THR A 6 -59.89 36.19 39.04
N SER A 7 -59.47 36.10 37.78
CA SER A 7 -58.88 37.18 36.95
C SER A 7 -59.00 36.67 35.50
N GLY A 8 -59.62 37.35 34.53
CA GLY A 8 -59.61 38.77 34.22
C GLY A 8 -59.08 38.87 32.78
N ALA A 9 -59.98 38.97 31.80
CA ALA A 9 -59.65 39.02 30.39
C ALA A 9 -59.08 40.39 29.97
N ALA A 10 -58.01 40.39 29.17
CA ALA A 10 -57.67 41.47 28.23
C ALA A 10 -56.70 40.96 27.14
N VAL A 11 -57.26 40.89 25.93
CA VAL A 11 -56.72 40.82 24.57
C VAL A 11 -55.25 41.26 24.38
N LEU A 12 -54.45 40.41 23.73
CA LEU A 12 -53.37 40.83 22.82
C LEU A 12 -53.42 39.95 21.55
N VAL A 13 -53.56 40.60 20.41
CA VAL A 13 -53.57 40.01 19.06
C VAL A 13 -52.18 39.49 18.73
N ILE A 14 -52.07 38.19 18.40
CA ILE A 14 -50.93 37.63 17.67
C ILE A 14 -51.51 36.82 16.52
N SER A 15 -51.19 37.25 15.29
CA SER A 15 -51.59 36.64 14.03
C SER A 15 -51.16 35.18 13.94
N THR A 16 -52.12 34.30 13.71
CA THR A 16 -51.90 32.91 13.30
C THR A 16 -51.43 32.92 11.84
N ILE A 17 -50.14 32.65 11.61
CA ILE A 17 -49.66 32.22 10.29
C ILE A 17 -49.95 30.72 10.19
N ALA A 18 -50.95 30.37 9.40
CA ALA A 18 -51.21 29.01 9.00
C ALA A 18 -50.06 28.56 8.07
N ILE A 19 -49.26 27.60 8.52
CA ILE A 19 -48.32 26.87 7.67
C ILE A 19 -49.17 25.95 6.79
N GLY A 20 -49.31 26.32 5.51
CA GLY A 20 -49.96 25.49 4.50
C GLY A 20 -49.18 24.21 4.29
N ARG A 21 -49.88 23.07 4.36
CA ARG A 21 -49.40 21.79 3.82
C ARG A 21 -49.11 21.96 2.33
N ALA A 22 -47.90 21.63 1.91
CA ALA A 22 -47.60 21.42 0.50
C ALA A 22 -48.47 20.26 0.00
N VAL A 23 -49.33 20.55 -0.96
CA VAL A 23 -50.08 19.57 -1.73
C VAL A 23 -49.11 19.00 -2.75
N MET A 24 -48.89 17.68 -2.74
CA MET A 24 -48.17 16.99 -3.80
C MET A 24 -49.08 16.99 -5.05
N GLU A 25 -48.81 17.87 -6.01
CA GLU A 25 -49.46 17.87 -7.31
C GLU A 25 -48.84 16.75 -8.18
N GLY A 26 -49.68 16.06 -8.96
CA GLY A 26 -49.28 14.92 -9.82
C GLY A 26 -48.39 15.30 -11.02
N PRO A 27 -48.18 14.39 -12.00
CA PRO A 27 -47.29 14.63 -13.14
C PRO A 27 -47.66 15.92 -13.89
N PRO A 28 -46.69 16.60 -14.53
CA PRO A 28 -46.93 17.90 -15.16
C PRO A 28 -48.10 17.83 -16.14
N SER A 29 -48.99 18.82 -16.06
CA SER A 29 -50.11 18.92 -17.01
C SER A 29 -49.56 19.02 -18.44
N PRO A 30 -50.18 18.37 -19.45
CA PRO A 30 -49.77 18.52 -20.86
C PRO A 30 -49.74 19.98 -21.33
N VAL A 31 -50.40 20.88 -20.61
CA VAL A 31 -50.36 22.34 -20.83
C VAL A 31 -48.99 22.95 -20.49
N LEU A 32 -48.27 22.45 -19.48
CA LEU A 32 -46.95 22.96 -19.08
C LEU A 32 -45.88 22.59 -20.11
N GLU A 33 -45.92 21.36 -20.62
CA GLU A 33 -44.99 20.83 -21.62
C GLU A 33 -45.09 21.60 -22.96
N ASP A 34 -46.32 21.83 -23.44
CA ASP A 34 -46.59 22.65 -24.63
C ASP A 34 -46.14 24.12 -24.43
N THR A 35 -46.24 24.64 -23.21
CA THR A 35 -45.81 26.01 -22.86
C THR A 35 -44.28 26.15 -22.87
N LEU A 36 -43.54 25.17 -22.34
CA LEU A 36 -42.07 25.16 -22.37
C LEU A 36 -41.52 25.10 -23.80
N GLN A 37 -42.08 24.24 -24.66
CA GLN A 37 -41.65 24.13 -26.06
C GLN A 37 -42.00 25.38 -26.90
N THR A 38 -43.11 26.04 -26.59
CA THR A 38 -43.50 27.30 -27.25
C THR A 38 -42.58 28.44 -26.80
N THR A 39 -42.30 28.54 -25.49
CA THR A 39 -41.37 29.52 -24.91
C THR A 39 -39.97 29.35 -25.48
N TYR A 40 -39.50 28.12 -25.67
CA TYR A 40 -38.21 27.85 -26.30
C TYR A 40 -38.15 28.43 -27.73
N ARG A 41 -39.15 28.12 -28.56
CA ARG A 41 -39.17 28.53 -29.97
C ARG A 41 -39.28 30.05 -30.15
N GLU A 42 -40.11 30.70 -29.35
CA GLU A 42 -40.44 32.12 -29.53
C GLU A 42 -39.50 33.07 -28.79
N THR A 43 -38.95 32.64 -27.64
CA THR A 43 -38.18 33.52 -26.75
C THR A 43 -36.74 33.05 -26.55
N ILE A 44 -36.52 31.79 -26.20
CA ILE A 44 -35.19 31.30 -25.79
C ILE A 44 -34.25 31.08 -26.98
N ARG A 45 -34.70 30.41 -28.03
CA ARG A 45 -33.87 30.12 -29.20
C ARG A 45 -33.34 31.40 -29.88
N PRO A 46 -34.10 32.51 -30.01
CA PRO A 46 -33.55 33.80 -30.43
C PRO A 46 -32.47 34.36 -29.50
N ILE A 47 -32.62 34.21 -28.17
CA ILE A 47 -31.61 34.61 -27.18
C ILE A 47 -30.33 33.77 -27.40
N LEU A 48 -30.43 32.44 -27.44
CA LEU A 48 -29.30 31.55 -27.67
C LEU A 48 -28.61 31.84 -29.02
N SER A 49 -29.37 32.12 -30.07
CA SER A 49 -28.82 32.50 -31.38
C SER A 49 -28.08 33.83 -31.36
N THR A 50 -28.46 34.77 -30.50
CA THR A 50 -27.86 36.10 -30.44
C THR A 50 -26.60 36.11 -29.60
N TYR A 51 -26.59 35.36 -28.49
CA TYR A 51 -25.55 35.46 -27.46
C TYR A 51 -24.67 34.20 -27.35
N CYS A 52 -25.16 33.02 -27.74
CA CYS A 52 -24.50 31.74 -27.43
C CYS A 52 -24.00 30.97 -28.67
N PHE A 53 -24.77 30.89 -29.76
CA PHE A 53 -24.42 30.09 -30.95
C PHE A 53 -23.16 30.55 -31.69
N GLY A 54 -22.69 31.77 -31.43
CA GLY A 54 -21.41 32.23 -31.95
C GLY A 54 -20.21 31.41 -31.45
N CYS A 55 -20.31 30.82 -30.25
CA CYS A 55 -19.27 29.99 -29.64
C CYS A 55 -19.70 28.55 -29.30
N HIS A 56 -21.00 28.25 -29.34
CA HIS A 56 -21.60 26.94 -29.06
C HIS A 56 -22.55 26.52 -30.18
N GLY A 57 -22.11 26.69 -31.44
CA GLY A 57 -22.89 26.37 -32.63
C GLY A 57 -22.05 25.56 -33.64
N PRO A 58 -22.54 25.34 -34.86
CA PRO A 58 -21.88 24.44 -35.82
C PRO A 58 -20.51 24.95 -36.32
N GLY A 59 -20.21 26.23 -36.12
CA GLY A 59 -18.93 26.83 -36.53
C GLY A 59 -17.85 26.82 -35.43
N GLU A 60 -18.24 26.77 -34.16
CA GLU A 60 -17.34 26.78 -33.01
C GLU A 60 -18.06 26.13 -31.81
N GLN A 61 -17.42 25.16 -31.16
CA GLN A 61 -17.98 24.34 -30.07
C GLN A 61 -17.10 24.45 -28.83
N LYS A 62 -17.01 25.67 -28.26
CA LYS A 62 -16.20 25.89 -27.05
C LYS A 62 -16.73 25.01 -25.91
N GLY A 63 -15.83 24.39 -25.17
CA GLY A 63 -16.20 23.45 -24.11
C GLY A 63 -16.83 22.13 -24.58
N GLY A 64 -16.89 21.87 -25.89
CA GLY A 64 -17.47 20.64 -26.45
C GLY A 64 -19.00 20.61 -26.50
N VAL A 65 -19.67 21.74 -26.28
CA VAL A 65 -21.14 21.85 -26.24
C VAL A 65 -21.66 22.53 -27.51
N GLN A 66 -22.72 21.97 -28.10
CA GLN A 66 -23.42 22.51 -29.27
C GLN A 66 -24.90 22.76 -28.96
N LEU A 67 -25.24 24.00 -28.58
CA LEU A 67 -26.55 24.38 -28.03
C LEU A 67 -27.68 24.39 -29.08
N ASP A 68 -27.36 24.38 -30.38
CA ASP A 68 -28.36 24.34 -31.45
C ASP A 68 -28.91 22.94 -31.72
N GLU A 69 -28.25 21.89 -31.22
CA GLU A 69 -28.65 20.49 -31.37
C GLU A 69 -29.31 19.90 -30.10
N LEU A 70 -29.20 20.57 -28.95
CA LEU A 70 -29.82 20.11 -27.70
C LEU A 70 -31.35 20.09 -27.81
N ASP A 71 -31.95 18.99 -27.37
CA ASP A 71 -33.39 18.79 -27.29
C ASP A 71 -33.98 19.70 -26.20
N PRO A 72 -34.90 20.65 -26.56
CA PRO A 72 -35.53 21.54 -25.58
C PRO A 72 -36.63 20.85 -24.74
N ASP A 73 -36.92 19.57 -24.98
CA ASP A 73 -37.86 18.78 -24.19
C ASP A 73 -37.14 18.13 -22.99
N PHE A 74 -37.32 18.70 -21.79
CA PHE A 74 -36.67 18.21 -20.57
C PHE A 74 -37.26 16.88 -20.04
N VAL A 75 -38.47 16.52 -20.45
CA VAL A 75 -39.20 15.36 -19.91
C VAL A 75 -38.98 14.12 -20.78
N LYS A 76 -39.01 14.30 -22.11
CA LYS A 76 -38.86 13.21 -23.09
C LYS A 76 -37.53 13.22 -23.83
N GLY A 77 -36.80 14.34 -23.81
CA GLY A 77 -35.49 14.47 -24.42
C GLY A 77 -34.38 13.89 -23.55
N TYR A 78 -33.19 13.76 -24.12
CA TYR A 78 -32.01 13.17 -23.47
C TYR A 78 -31.04 14.22 -22.90
N ASP A 79 -31.26 15.50 -23.18
CA ASP A 79 -30.28 16.58 -22.97
C ASP A 79 -30.57 17.44 -21.73
N ALA A 80 -31.45 16.99 -20.83
CA ALA A 80 -31.81 17.73 -19.62
C ALA A 80 -30.58 18.05 -18.74
N GLU A 81 -29.62 17.11 -18.65
CA GLU A 81 -28.37 17.31 -17.92
C GLU A 81 -27.48 18.38 -18.56
N ASP A 82 -27.43 18.45 -19.90
CA ASP A 82 -26.68 19.48 -20.62
C ASP A 82 -27.30 20.87 -20.44
N TRP A 83 -28.64 20.95 -20.40
CA TRP A 83 -29.35 22.18 -20.04
C TRP A 83 -29.12 22.60 -18.59
N HIS A 84 -29.05 21.65 -17.67
CA HIS A 84 -28.70 21.92 -16.27
C HIS A 84 -27.30 22.51 -16.15
N TYR A 85 -26.31 21.94 -16.84
CA TYR A 85 -24.98 22.54 -16.90
C TYR A 85 -25.00 23.96 -17.49
N ALA A 86 -25.81 24.19 -18.53
CA ALA A 86 -25.98 25.52 -19.11
C ALA A 86 -26.62 26.52 -18.12
N LEU A 87 -27.52 26.07 -17.24
CA LEU A 87 -28.11 26.88 -16.18
C LEU A 87 -27.03 27.39 -15.22
N ASP A 88 -26.17 26.50 -14.72
CA ASP A 88 -25.15 26.81 -13.72
C ASP A 88 -24.20 27.92 -14.21
N VAL A 89 -23.66 27.77 -15.42
CA VAL A 89 -22.71 28.76 -15.99
C VAL A 89 -23.38 30.08 -16.36
N VAL A 90 -24.69 30.08 -16.63
CA VAL A 90 -25.46 31.30 -16.90
C VAL A 90 -25.87 31.99 -15.60
N GLN A 91 -26.26 31.25 -14.56
CA GLN A 91 -26.57 31.80 -13.23
C GLN A 91 -25.31 32.36 -12.56
N GLY A 92 -24.18 31.65 -12.66
CA GLY A 92 -22.86 32.09 -12.18
C GLY A 92 -22.29 33.31 -12.92
N ALA A 93 -22.99 33.81 -13.95
CA ALA A 93 -22.56 34.90 -14.82
C ALA A 93 -21.21 34.66 -15.51
N GLU A 94 -20.81 33.39 -15.64
CA GLU A 94 -19.63 32.97 -16.39
C GLU A 94 -19.88 33.06 -17.89
N MET A 95 -21.12 32.77 -18.29
CA MET A 95 -21.58 32.83 -19.67
C MET A 95 -22.69 33.89 -19.86
N PRO A 96 -22.65 34.67 -20.96
CA PRO A 96 -21.55 34.78 -21.93
C PRO A 96 -20.26 35.38 -21.31
N PRO A 97 -19.06 35.09 -21.83
CA PRO A 97 -17.81 35.60 -21.25
C PRO A 97 -17.74 37.13 -21.35
N SER A 98 -17.00 37.79 -20.46
CA SER A 98 -16.95 39.26 -20.34
C SER A 98 -16.59 40.03 -21.62
N LYS A 99 -15.89 39.39 -22.57
CA LYS A 99 -15.52 39.95 -23.89
C LYS A 99 -16.61 39.77 -24.97
N ALA A 100 -17.63 38.95 -24.71
CA ALA A 100 -18.75 38.70 -25.60
C ALA A 100 -19.96 39.60 -25.26
N LYS A 101 -20.93 39.63 -26.18
CA LYS A 101 -22.18 40.36 -25.97
C LYS A 101 -22.93 39.74 -24.79
N GLN A 102 -23.24 40.56 -23.78
CA GLN A 102 -23.91 40.12 -22.56
C GLN A 102 -25.43 40.10 -22.72
N LEU A 103 -26.06 39.18 -22.00
CA LEU A 103 -27.51 39.14 -21.80
C LEU A 103 -27.95 40.36 -20.97
N SER A 104 -29.11 40.94 -21.29
CA SER A 104 -29.79 41.84 -20.36
C SER A 104 -30.36 41.07 -19.16
N ASP A 105 -30.64 41.76 -18.06
CA ASP A 105 -31.21 41.13 -16.85
C ASP A 105 -32.55 40.43 -17.13
N ASP A 106 -33.37 40.98 -18.03
CA ASP A 106 -34.65 40.38 -18.45
C ASP A 106 -34.44 39.12 -19.30
N GLU A 107 -33.52 39.15 -20.27
CA GLU A 107 -33.19 37.98 -21.10
C GLU A 107 -32.55 36.86 -20.27
N ARG A 108 -31.68 37.21 -19.31
CA ARG A 108 -31.07 36.24 -18.39
C ARG A 108 -32.12 35.58 -17.52
N ARG A 109 -33.03 36.36 -16.92
CA ARG A 109 -34.15 35.82 -16.13
C ARG A 109 -35.05 34.91 -16.97
N ALA A 110 -35.36 35.28 -18.20
CA ALA A 110 -36.20 34.46 -19.08
C ALA A 110 -35.54 33.12 -19.42
N LEU A 111 -34.24 33.12 -19.72
CA LEU A 111 -33.47 31.90 -19.99
C LEU A 111 -33.37 31.01 -18.76
N VAL A 112 -32.99 31.58 -17.61
CA VAL A 112 -32.87 30.87 -16.33
C VAL A 112 -34.21 30.25 -15.92
N SER A 113 -35.29 31.03 -15.90
CA SER A 113 -36.62 30.55 -15.54
C SER A 113 -37.11 29.43 -16.45
N TRP A 114 -36.85 29.51 -17.76
CA TRP A 114 -37.25 28.45 -18.68
C TRP A 114 -36.51 27.13 -18.41
N ILE A 115 -35.20 27.18 -18.13
CA ILE A 115 -34.44 25.98 -17.79
C ILE A 115 -34.87 25.45 -16.42
N GLU A 116 -35.04 26.31 -15.41
CA GLU A 116 -35.51 25.92 -14.07
C GLU A 116 -36.89 25.25 -14.12
N ASP A 117 -37.86 25.86 -14.83
CA ASP A 117 -39.21 25.29 -14.99
C ASP A 117 -39.17 23.96 -15.76
N GLY A 118 -38.27 23.84 -16.73
CA GLY A 118 -38.04 22.60 -17.49
C GLY A 118 -37.45 21.48 -16.64
N LEU A 119 -36.39 21.76 -15.89
CA LEU A 119 -35.76 20.82 -14.97
C LEU A 119 -36.69 20.41 -13.83
N GLU A 120 -37.51 21.32 -13.32
CA GLU A 120 -38.54 21.01 -12.32
C GLU A 120 -39.63 20.10 -12.90
N ALA A 121 -40.07 20.35 -14.15
CA ALA A 121 -41.00 19.46 -14.84
C ALA A 121 -40.38 18.06 -15.05
N ALA A 122 -39.10 17.99 -15.41
CA ALA A 122 -38.35 16.74 -15.53
C ALA A 122 -38.18 16.02 -14.19
N ARG A 123 -37.82 16.74 -13.11
CA ARG A 123 -37.75 16.17 -11.74
C ARG A 123 -39.08 15.55 -11.33
N ARG A 124 -40.19 16.25 -11.56
CA ARG A 124 -41.54 15.76 -11.26
C ARG A 124 -41.91 14.54 -12.09
N ALA A 125 -41.57 14.53 -13.38
CA ALA A 125 -41.80 13.38 -14.25
C ALA A 125 -40.90 12.18 -13.92
N SER A 126 -39.67 12.44 -13.46
CA SER A 126 -38.68 11.46 -12.99
C SER A 126 -38.97 10.91 -11.57
N THR A 127 -40.16 11.17 -11.01
CA THR A 127 -40.63 10.50 -9.78
C THR A 127 -41.04 9.04 -10.00
N GLY A 128 -41.05 8.57 -11.26
CA GLY A 128 -41.01 7.15 -11.57
C GLY A 128 -39.64 6.52 -11.23
N PRO A 129 -39.54 5.19 -11.09
CA PRO A 129 -38.24 4.57 -10.84
C PRO A 129 -37.28 4.94 -11.99
N PRO A 130 -36.03 5.36 -11.71
CA PRO A 130 -35.01 5.38 -12.75
C PRO A 130 -34.99 3.99 -13.40
N SER A 131 -34.82 3.92 -14.72
CA SER A 131 -34.70 2.63 -15.41
C SER A 131 -33.75 1.74 -14.62
N PRO A 132 -34.16 0.53 -14.18
CA PRO A 132 -33.34 -0.31 -13.33
C PRO A 132 -32.03 -0.59 -14.06
N VAL A 133 -30.95 0.07 -13.62
CA VAL A 133 -29.63 -0.14 -14.18
C VAL A 133 -29.19 -1.49 -13.64
N MET A 134 -29.28 -2.53 -14.47
CA MET A 134 -28.75 -3.85 -14.12
C MET A 134 -27.25 -3.73 -13.87
N ARG A 135 -26.89 -3.63 -12.60
CA ARG A 135 -25.52 -3.39 -12.17
C ARG A 135 -24.83 -4.73 -11.91
N ARG A 136 -23.83 -5.06 -12.73
CA ARG A 136 -22.94 -6.19 -12.47
C ARG A 136 -22.10 -5.93 -11.22
N LEU A 137 -21.70 -6.97 -10.49
CA LEU A 137 -20.64 -6.87 -9.49
C LEU A 137 -19.33 -6.52 -10.19
N ASN A 138 -18.67 -5.43 -9.79
CA ASN A 138 -17.33 -5.13 -10.27
C ASN A 138 -16.32 -6.19 -9.77
N ARG A 139 -15.10 -6.17 -10.28
CA ARG A 139 -14.06 -7.18 -9.99
C ARG A 139 -13.82 -7.40 -8.50
N SER A 140 -13.72 -6.32 -7.74
CA SER A 140 -13.51 -6.37 -6.28
C SER A 140 -14.74 -6.89 -5.53
N GLN A 141 -15.94 -6.44 -5.90
CA GLN A 141 -17.21 -6.90 -5.34
C GLN A 141 -17.44 -8.39 -5.59
N TYR A 142 -17.17 -8.85 -6.82
CA TYR A 142 -17.28 -10.24 -7.21
C TYR A 142 -16.30 -11.11 -6.42
N THR A 143 -15.02 -10.71 -6.32
CA THR A 143 -14.04 -11.40 -5.48
C THR A 143 -14.53 -11.50 -4.04
N ASN A 144 -14.84 -10.38 -3.38
CA ASN A 144 -15.24 -10.38 -1.98
C ASN A 144 -16.51 -11.23 -1.73
N THR A 145 -17.47 -11.15 -2.64
CA THR A 145 -18.71 -11.95 -2.59
C THR A 145 -18.40 -13.43 -2.63
N LEU A 146 -17.52 -13.85 -3.53
CA LEU A 146 -17.13 -15.25 -3.68
C LEU A 146 -16.30 -15.74 -2.48
N GLN A 147 -15.40 -14.90 -1.97
CA GLN A 147 -14.61 -15.20 -0.77
C GLN A 147 -15.50 -15.39 0.47
N ASP A 148 -16.49 -14.52 0.67
CA ASP A 148 -17.42 -14.62 1.81
C ASP A 148 -18.41 -15.79 1.64
N LEU A 149 -18.85 -16.07 0.41
CA LEU A 149 -19.77 -17.19 0.11
C LEU A 149 -19.09 -18.55 0.34
N LEU A 150 -17.86 -18.71 -0.15
CA LEU A 150 -17.11 -19.96 -0.15
C LEU A 150 -16.09 -20.08 0.98
N HIS A 151 -15.86 -19.03 1.77
CA HIS A 151 -14.80 -18.98 2.77
C HIS A 151 -13.41 -19.32 2.23
N LEU A 152 -13.10 -18.84 1.02
CA LEU A 152 -11.81 -18.98 0.35
C LEU A 152 -11.15 -17.62 0.24
N GLY A 153 -9.87 -17.51 0.62
CA GLY A 153 -9.13 -16.24 0.55
C GLY A 153 -8.54 -15.92 -0.83
N VAL A 154 -8.95 -16.57 -1.91
CA VAL A 154 -8.36 -16.40 -3.25
C VAL A 154 -8.87 -15.12 -3.92
N ASN A 155 -8.00 -14.35 -4.56
CA ASN A 155 -8.40 -13.23 -5.41
C ASN A 155 -8.78 -13.69 -6.84
N PHE A 156 -9.93 -14.33 -6.99
CA PHE A 156 -10.36 -14.85 -8.29
C PHE A 156 -10.62 -13.77 -9.35
N GLY A 157 -10.95 -12.54 -8.94
CA GLY A 157 -11.24 -11.42 -9.83
C GLY A 157 -10.04 -10.94 -10.65
N ASP A 158 -8.80 -11.28 -10.28
CA ASP A 158 -7.60 -10.95 -11.09
C ASP A 158 -7.62 -11.57 -12.49
N ARG A 159 -8.46 -12.59 -12.73
CA ARG A 159 -8.66 -13.21 -14.05
C ARG A 159 -9.67 -12.46 -14.93
N LEU A 160 -10.46 -11.55 -14.38
CA LEU A 160 -11.43 -10.76 -15.14
C LEU A 160 -10.76 -9.55 -15.77
N PRO A 161 -11.25 -9.07 -16.94
CA PRO A 161 -10.86 -7.77 -17.47
C PRO A 161 -11.05 -6.65 -16.44
N GLY A 162 -10.25 -5.58 -16.55
CA GLY A 162 -10.41 -4.40 -15.71
C GLY A 162 -11.73 -3.67 -15.99
N ASP A 163 -12.35 -3.14 -14.94
CA ASP A 163 -13.59 -2.37 -15.04
C ASP A 163 -13.30 -0.91 -15.48
N ALA A 164 -14.19 -0.34 -16.29
CA ALA A 164 -14.15 1.06 -16.66
C ALA A 164 -14.53 1.96 -15.47
N ARG A 165 -14.02 3.19 -15.45
CA ARG A 165 -14.38 4.21 -14.45
C ARG A 165 -15.44 5.14 -15.02
N SER A 166 -16.43 5.49 -14.20
CA SER A 166 -17.46 6.49 -14.55
C SER A 166 -16.91 7.91 -14.60
N LYS A 167 -17.77 8.90 -14.90
CA LYS A 167 -17.41 10.32 -14.85
C LYS A 167 -16.92 10.70 -13.44
N SER A 168 -17.61 10.22 -12.40
CA SER A 168 -17.23 10.39 -11.00
C SER A 168 -15.98 9.59 -10.60
N GLY A 169 -15.49 8.70 -11.47
CA GLY A 169 -14.23 7.97 -11.30
C GLY A 169 -14.35 6.59 -10.65
N PHE A 170 -15.58 6.10 -10.42
CA PHE A 170 -15.84 4.83 -9.74
C PHE A 170 -16.05 3.68 -10.72
N THR A 171 -15.55 2.50 -10.37
CA THR A 171 -15.71 1.28 -11.18
C THR A 171 -17.00 0.53 -10.87
N ASN A 172 -17.69 0.91 -9.80
CA ASN A 172 -18.87 0.24 -9.31
C ASN A 172 -20.17 0.80 -9.94
N ASN A 173 -20.05 1.65 -10.97
CA ASN A 173 -21.16 2.33 -11.62
C ASN A 173 -21.84 1.44 -12.70
N GLY A 174 -23.15 1.25 -12.59
CA GLY A 174 -23.93 0.38 -13.47
C GLY A 174 -24.00 0.82 -14.94
N GLU A 175 -23.86 2.11 -15.25
CA GLU A 175 -23.92 2.66 -16.61
C GLU A 175 -22.69 2.29 -17.44
N VAL A 176 -21.53 2.13 -16.79
CA VAL A 176 -20.25 1.78 -17.44
C VAL A 176 -19.89 0.30 -17.28
N LEU A 177 -20.57 -0.45 -16.40
CA LEU A 177 -20.30 -1.86 -16.09
C LEU A 177 -20.95 -2.84 -17.09
N LEU A 178 -20.60 -2.68 -18.37
CA LEU A 178 -21.06 -3.57 -19.42
C LEU A 178 -20.38 -4.96 -19.31
N ALA A 179 -21.13 -6.02 -19.64
CA ALA A 179 -20.59 -7.38 -19.74
C ALA A 179 -20.11 -7.67 -21.17
N SER A 180 -18.88 -8.15 -21.30
CA SER A 180 -18.32 -8.63 -22.57
C SER A 180 -18.31 -10.16 -22.61
N PRO A 181 -18.18 -10.80 -23.79
CA PRO A 181 -18.06 -12.26 -23.89
C PRO A 181 -16.93 -12.84 -23.02
N LEU A 182 -15.79 -12.13 -22.92
CA LEU A 182 -14.66 -12.50 -22.05
C LEU A 182 -15.04 -12.56 -20.57
N HIS A 183 -15.95 -11.69 -20.12
CA HIS A 183 -16.45 -11.75 -18.75
C HIS A 183 -17.24 -13.03 -18.50
N ILE A 184 -18.11 -13.44 -19.43
CA ILE A 184 -18.94 -14.65 -19.27
C ILE A 184 -18.07 -15.90 -19.21
N GLU A 185 -17.09 -16.02 -20.11
CA GLU A 185 -16.09 -17.11 -20.07
C GLU A 185 -15.29 -17.09 -18.76
N GLY A 186 -14.86 -15.90 -18.33
CA GLY A 186 -14.15 -15.69 -17.07
C GLY A 186 -14.96 -16.12 -15.85
N TYR A 187 -16.25 -15.76 -15.78
CA TYR A 187 -17.13 -16.15 -14.66
C TYR A 187 -17.28 -17.65 -14.55
N GLN A 188 -17.50 -18.36 -15.66
CA GLN A 188 -17.60 -19.81 -15.65
C GLN A 188 -16.29 -20.48 -15.20
N ALA A 189 -15.15 -20.01 -15.73
CA ALA A 189 -13.85 -20.54 -15.36
C ALA A 189 -13.54 -20.30 -13.87
N ILE A 190 -13.89 -19.11 -13.36
CA ILE A 190 -13.73 -18.77 -11.94
C ILE A 190 -14.67 -19.60 -11.06
N ALA A 191 -15.96 -19.67 -11.40
CA ALA A 191 -16.95 -20.42 -10.61
C ALA A 191 -16.53 -21.88 -10.45
N ARG A 192 -16.05 -22.51 -11.53
CA ARG A 192 -15.49 -23.85 -11.51
C ARG A 192 -14.26 -23.93 -10.60
N ALA A 193 -13.25 -23.09 -10.84
CA ALA A 193 -12.02 -23.10 -10.05
C ALA A 193 -12.28 -22.86 -8.55
N ALA A 194 -13.22 -21.98 -8.22
CA ALA A 194 -13.57 -21.67 -6.84
C ALA A 194 -14.32 -22.81 -6.15
N LEU A 195 -15.23 -23.49 -6.85
CA LEU A 195 -15.95 -24.65 -6.30
C LEU A 195 -15.10 -25.92 -6.26
N ASP A 196 -14.16 -26.09 -7.20
CA ASP A 196 -13.16 -27.16 -7.15
C ASP A 196 -12.29 -27.06 -5.89
N GLU A 197 -11.98 -25.83 -5.48
CA GLU A 197 -11.23 -25.56 -4.25
C GLU A 197 -12.11 -25.64 -2.99
N ALA A 198 -13.37 -25.22 -3.07
CA ALA A 198 -14.28 -25.22 -1.93
C ALA A 198 -14.76 -26.63 -1.56
N ILE A 199 -14.96 -27.51 -2.55
CA ILE A 199 -15.62 -28.81 -2.38
C ILE A 199 -14.60 -29.94 -2.43
N VAL A 200 -14.41 -30.60 -1.29
CA VAL A 200 -13.50 -31.73 -1.15
C VAL A 200 -14.26 -33.06 -1.01
N THR A 201 -13.77 -34.14 -1.64
CA THR A 201 -14.45 -35.45 -1.67
C THR A 201 -13.60 -36.60 -1.10
N GLY A 202 -12.46 -36.31 -0.49
CA GLY A 202 -11.49 -37.30 -0.05
C GLY A 202 -10.93 -37.10 1.35
N GLU A 203 -9.88 -37.86 1.64
CA GLU A 203 -9.08 -37.68 2.85
C GLU A 203 -8.37 -36.32 2.83
N ARG A 204 -7.99 -35.85 4.03
CA ARG A 204 -7.23 -34.61 4.18
C ARG A 204 -5.94 -34.68 3.36
N PRO A 205 -5.65 -33.71 2.47
CA PRO A 205 -4.41 -33.65 1.72
C PRO A 205 -3.20 -33.73 2.65
N GLU A 206 -2.16 -34.46 2.23
CA GLU A 206 -0.90 -34.51 2.97
C GLU A 206 -0.22 -33.13 2.88
N SER A 207 -0.05 -32.48 4.02
CA SER A 207 0.67 -31.21 4.12
C SER A 207 2.17 -31.47 4.03
N VAL A 208 2.87 -30.70 3.21
CA VAL A 208 4.31 -30.57 3.26
C VAL A 208 4.66 -29.65 4.43
N ARG A 209 5.41 -30.18 5.40
CA ARG A 209 5.80 -29.45 6.62
C ARG A 209 7.29 -29.57 6.89
N TYR A 210 7.98 -28.43 6.91
CA TYR A 210 9.41 -28.35 7.22
C TYR A 210 9.65 -27.38 8.36
N ARG A 211 10.55 -27.75 9.26
CA ARG A 211 11.12 -26.82 10.25
C ARG A 211 12.62 -26.71 10.02
N VAL A 212 13.08 -25.48 9.89
CA VAL A 212 14.49 -25.15 9.81
C VAL A 212 14.90 -24.51 11.12
N ARG A 213 15.76 -25.20 11.85
CA ARG A 213 16.36 -24.69 13.10
C ARG A 213 17.75 -24.18 12.79
N ILE A 214 18.09 -23.02 13.34
CA ILE A 214 19.33 -22.31 13.02
C ILE A 214 20.16 -22.18 14.30
N GLY A 215 21.46 -22.44 14.21
CA GLY A 215 22.38 -22.34 15.34
C GLY A 215 23.80 -22.77 14.97
N THR A 216 24.82 -22.12 15.50
CA THR A 216 26.22 -22.43 15.18
C THR A 216 26.54 -23.89 15.47
N GLY A 217 26.99 -24.63 14.45
CA GLY A 217 27.38 -26.03 14.57
C GLY A 217 26.21 -27.03 14.67
N LEU A 218 24.96 -26.54 14.68
CA LEU A 218 23.76 -27.37 14.81
C LEU A 218 23.58 -28.36 13.64
N GLY A 219 24.05 -28.01 12.45
CA GLY A 219 23.95 -28.82 11.25
C GLY A 219 25.09 -29.82 11.04
N ARG A 220 26.12 -29.84 11.90
CA ARG A 220 27.27 -30.74 11.73
C ARG A 220 26.83 -32.21 11.74
N GLY A 221 27.11 -32.92 10.65
CA GLY A 221 26.69 -34.31 10.48
C GLY A 221 25.27 -34.48 9.92
N HIS A 222 24.57 -33.38 9.61
CA HIS A 222 23.29 -33.39 8.92
C HIS A 222 23.45 -32.99 7.45
N VAL A 223 22.47 -33.37 6.62
CA VAL A 223 22.43 -32.99 5.20
C VAL A 223 21.74 -31.64 5.06
N GLY A 224 22.40 -30.68 4.42
CA GLY A 224 21.86 -29.38 4.04
C GLY A 224 22.36 -28.95 2.66
N ALA A 225 21.69 -27.96 2.05
CA ALA A 225 22.12 -27.35 0.80
C ALA A 225 22.61 -25.92 1.01
N GLU A 226 23.54 -25.49 0.16
CA GLU A 226 24.02 -24.12 0.12
C GLU A 226 23.80 -23.57 -1.29
N THR A 227 22.94 -22.58 -1.40
CA THR A 227 22.59 -21.98 -2.69
C THR A 227 23.12 -20.55 -2.74
N GLY A 228 24.12 -20.33 -3.59
CA GLY A 228 24.71 -19.01 -3.84
C GLY A 228 23.95 -18.21 -4.90
N GLY A 229 24.41 -16.99 -5.16
CA GLY A 229 23.86 -16.12 -6.21
C GLY A 229 24.43 -14.71 -6.12
N TYR A 230 24.13 -13.88 -7.13
CA TYR A 230 24.51 -12.47 -7.10
C TYR A 230 23.89 -11.77 -5.88
N GLN A 231 24.73 -11.15 -5.04
CA GLN A 231 24.33 -10.53 -3.76
C GLN A 231 23.59 -11.46 -2.77
N SER A 232 23.72 -12.78 -2.90
CA SER A 232 23.22 -13.76 -1.93
C SER A 232 24.36 -14.28 -1.06
N VAL A 233 24.15 -14.39 0.25
CA VAL A 233 25.07 -15.04 1.19
C VAL A 233 24.41 -16.31 1.70
N PRO A 234 24.87 -17.50 1.28
CA PRO A 234 24.37 -18.75 1.83
C PRO A 234 24.76 -18.85 3.31
N VAL A 235 23.86 -19.37 4.14
CA VAL A 235 24.21 -19.85 5.47
C VAL A 235 24.88 -21.20 5.31
N ASP A 236 26.01 -21.40 6.00
CA ASP A 236 26.73 -22.68 6.02
C ASP A 236 25.80 -23.80 6.52
N SER A 237 25.80 -24.93 5.82
CA SER A 237 24.98 -26.11 6.17
C SER A 237 25.32 -26.69 7.55
N ASP A 238 26.53 -26.43 8.10
CA ASP A 238 26.88 -26.75 9.48
C ASP A 238 26.10 -25.93 10.52
N HIS A 239 25.35 -24.90 10.11
CA HIS A 239 24.68 -23.95 11.00
C HIS A 239 23.16 -24.06 11.03
N PHE A 240 22.57 -25.04 10.35
CA PHE A 240 21.14 -25.28 10.42
C PHE A 240 20.80 -26.75 10.21
N VAL A 241 19.65 -27.17 10.71
CA VAL A 241 19.09 -28.51 10.47
C VAL A 241 17.69 -28.39 9.89
N ILE A 242 17.40 -29.22 8.89
CA ILE A 242 16.09 -29.32 8.24
C ILE A 242 15.36 -30.56 8.78
N GLU A 243 14.31 -30.30 9.55
CA GLU A 243 13.39 -31.30 10.08
C GLU A 243 12.18 -31.43 9.13
N ILE A 244 11.98 -32.62 8.58
CA ILE A 244 10.74 -32.96 7.84
C ILE A 244 9.75 -33.46 8.89
N LEU A 245 8.64 -32.74 9.06
CA LEU A 245 7.68 -32.99 10.12
C LEU A 245 6.54 -33.90 9.65
N GLY A 246 6.01 -34.70 10.57
CA GLY A 246 4.76 -35.42 10.39
C GLY A 246 3.54 -34.52 10.65
N ALA A 247 2.35 -35.07 10.45
CA ALA A 247 1.08 -34.38 10.75
C ALA A 247 0.95 -33.99 12.24
N ASP A 248 1.63 -34.70 13.14
CA ASP A 248 1.70 -34.41 14.58
C ASP A 248 2.68 -33.28 14.94
N GLY A 249 3.39 -32.71 13.95
CA GLY A 249 4.39 -31.66 14.13
C GLY A 249 5.73 -32.13 14.70
N ARG A 250 5.95 -33.45 14.79
CA ARG A 250 7.21 -34.03 15.24
C ARG A 250 8.09 -34.42 14.05
N PRO A 251 9.43 -34.37 14.18
CA PRO A 251 10.34 -34.83 13.14
C PRO A 251 10.09 -36.30 12.78
N ARG A 252 9.95 -36.58 11.48
CA ARG A 252 9.81 -37.96 10.97
C ARG A 252 11.12 -38.72 11.15
N THR A 253 11.02 -39.95 11.66
CA THR A 253 12.13 -40.90 11.70
C THR A 253 12.06 -41.81 10.47
N PRO A 254 13.12 -41.92 9.65
CA PRO A 254 13.13 -42.82 8.50
C PRO A 254 13.02 -44.27 8.98
N LYS A 255 12.16 -45.07 8.32
CA LYS A 255 11.95 -46.49 8.64
C LYS A 255 12.85 -47.42 7.84
N SER A 256 13.58 -46.90 6.86
CA SER A 256 14.49 -47.65 5.99
C SER A 256 15.56 -46.73 5.37
N ASP A 257 16.68 -47.31 4.93
CA ASP A 257 17.74 -46.60 4.19
C ASP A 257 17.21 -45.91 2.91
N ALA A 258 16.17 -46.46 2.29
CA ALA A 258 15.54 -45.87 1.11
C ALA A 258 14.76 -44.59 1.47
N GLU A 259 14.02 -44.61 2.59
CA GLU A 259 13.32 -43.43 3.10
C GLU A 259 14.32 -42.36 3.57
N GLU A 260 15.42 -42.76 4.23
CA GLU A 260 16.48 -41.84 4.62
C GLU A 260 17.11 -41.14 3.41
N LYS A 261 17.46 -41.88 2.35
CA LYS A 261 17.96 -41.30 1.10
C LYS A 261 16.97 -40.35 0.42
N ALA A 262 15.68 -40.67 0.47
CA ALA A 262 14.64 -39.80 -0.08
C ALA A 262 14.49 -38.51 0.75
N MET A 263 14.53 -38.60 2.08
CA MET A 263 14.53 -37.43 2.97
C MET A 263 15.78 -36.57 2.76
N ASP A 264 16.95 -37.17 2.61
CA ASP A 264 18.19 -36.45 2.31
C ASP A 264 18.15 -35.75 0.95
N ALA A 265 17.51 -36.36 -0.07
CA ALA A 265 17.29 -35.71 -1.35
C ALA A 265 16.39 -34.46 -1.23
N LEU A 266 15.39 -34.48 -0.33
CA LEU A 266 14.56 -33.30 -0.03
C LEU A 266 15.36 -32.23 0.71
N ARG A 267 16.15 -32.61 1.73
CA ARG A 267 17.01 -31.68 2.48
C ARG A 267 18.01 -30.96 1.58
N ARG A 268 18.53 -31.63 0.54
CA ARG A 268 19.43 -31.04 -0.47
C ARG A 268 18.77 -30.02 -1.40
N LYS A 269 17.46 -29.83 -1.33
CA LYS A 269 16.70 -28.85 -2.12
C LYS A 269 16.22 -27.64 -1.30
N ILE A 270 16.60 -27.60 -0.02
CA ILE A 270 16.23 -26.52 0.90
C ILE A 270 17.53 -25.90 1.41
N SER A 271 17.67 -24.60 1.22
CA SER A 271 18.81 -23.82 1.71
C SER A 271 18.34 -22.53 2.37
N ILE A 272 19.23 -21.90 3.15
CA ILE A 272 18.98 -20.59 3.73
C ILE A 272 19.94 -19.59 3.08
N GLY A 273 19.38 -18.54 2.51
CA GLY A 273 20.13 -17.42 1.97
C GLY A 273 19.84 -16.13 2.74
N LEU A 274 20.80 -15.22 2.73
CA LEU A 274 20.66 -13.85 3.21
C LEU A 274 21.05 -12.87 2.12
N ARG A 275 20.53 -11.64 2.19
CA ARG A 275 21.00 -10.56 1.32
C ARG A 275 22.42 -10.13 1.69
N GLY A 276 23.35 -10.26 0.75
CA GLY A 276 24.79 -10.11 0.93
C GLY A 276 25.33 -8.68 0.95
N SER A 277 24.51 -7.67 0.70
CA SER A 277 24.97 -6.27 0.73
C SER A 277 25.26 -5.76 2.14
N ALA A 278 24.72 -6.40 3.19
CA ALA A 278 24.83 -6.01 4.60
C ALA A 278 25.23 -7.20 5.49
N GLN A 279 26.40 -7.79 5.22
CA GLN A 279 26.94 -8.95 5.97
C GLN A 279 27.18 -8.67 7.46
N ASP A 280 27.26 -7.40 7.83
CA ASP A 280 27.42 -6.89 9.20
C ASP A 280 26.09 -6.82 9.97
N ARG A 281 24.95 -7.05 9.32
CA ARG A 281 23.61 -6.90 9.91
C ARG A 281 22.92 -8.21 10.26
N PHE A 282 23.60 -9.33 10.09
CA PHE A 282 23.09 -10.63 10.52
C PHE A 282 24.23 -11.49 11.06
N ARG A 283 23.90 -12.45 11.91
CA ARG A 283 24.87 -13.42 12.40
C ARG A 283 24.18 -14.68 12.90
N VAL A 284 24.76 -15.84 12.60
CA VAL A 284 24.37 -17.08 13.29
C VAL A 284 25.13 -17.18 14.61
N THR A 285 24.38 -17.41 15.68
CA THR A 285 24.84 -17.63 17.06
C THR A 285 24.47 -19.04 17.49
N GLU A 286 24.87 -19.47 18.69
CA GLU A 286 24.47 -20.78 19.23
C GLU A 286 22.94 -20.90 19.39
N ASP A 287 22.27 -19.81 19.76
CA ASP A 287 20.83 -19.77 20.05
C ASP A 287 19.94 -19.47 18.82
N GLY A 288 20.52 -19.06 17.68
CA GLY A 288 19.74 -18.69 16.50
C GLY A 288 20.42 -17.70 15.55
N LEU A 289 19.66 -17.25 14.55
CA LEU A 289 20.03 -16.20 13.61
C LEU A 289 19.62 -14.83 14.14
N VAL A 290 20.58 -13.97 14.43
CA VAL A 290 20.34 -12.57 14.78
C VAL A 290 20.20 -11.74 13.51
N LEU A 291 19.16 -10.90 13.44
CA LEU A 291 18.85 -9.95 12.36
C LEU A 291 18.68 -8.54 12.92
N TYR A 292 19.49 -7.61 12.42
CA TYR A 292 19.39 -6.20 12.76
C TYR A 292 18.28 -5.53 11.96
N GLY A 293 17.88 -4.32 12.37
CA GLY A 293 16.90 -3.53 11.64
C GLY A 293 17.28 -3.46 10.16
N ALA A 294 16.35 -3.76 9.25
CA ALA A 294 16.73 -3.83 7.85
C ALA A 294 16.87 -2.43 7.25
N VAL A 295 17.87 -2.21 6.40
CA VAL A 295 17.97 -0.98 5.62
C VAL A 295 17.04 -1.10 4.42
N PRO A 296 16.17 -0.10 4.15
CA PRO A 296 15.35 -0.08 2.96
C PRO A 296 16.20 -0.26 1.71
N HIS A 297 15.64 -0.91 0.69
CA HIS A 297 16.33 -1.00 -0.58
C HIS A 297 16.47 0.38 -1.23
N LYS A 298 17.62 0.64 -1.83
CA LYS A 298 17.85 1.80 -2.68
C LYS A 298 17.32 1.50 -4.08
N GLU A 299 16.37 2.30 -4.55
CA GLU A 299 15.85 2.22 -5.92
C GLU A 299 16.95 2.49 -6.95
N VAL A 300 16.97 1.67 -7.99
CA VAL A 300 17.88 1.74 -9.14
C VAL A 300 17.08 1.44 -10.41
N ALA A 301 17.65 1.77 -11.58
CA ALA A 301 17.01 1.49 -12.86
C ALA A 301 16.72 -0.03 -13.04
N PRO A 302 15.75 -0.40 -13.91
CA PRO A 302 15.29 -1.79 -14.08
C PRO A 302 16.43 -2.80 -14.30
N GLY A 303 16.39 -3.93 -13.57
CA GLY A 303 17.38 -5.02 -13.67
C GLY A 303 18.17 -5.36 -12.39
N ALA A 304 17.67 -5.03 -11.19
CA ALA A 304 18.42 -5.20 -9.94
C ALA A 304 17.58 -5.68 -8.75
N TRP A 305 18.25 -6.40 -7.84
CA TRP A 305 17.69 -7.10 -6.68
C TRP A 305 16.83 -6.22 -5.76
N GLN A 306 15.60 -6.68 -5.51
CA GLN A 306 14.59 -5.99 -4.71
C GLN A 306 14.46 -6.60 -3.31
N GLY A 307 14.61 -5.81 -2.24
CA GLY A 307 14.19 -6.19 -0.87
C GLY A 307 14.95 -5.42 0.21
N PRO A 308 14.47 -5.30 1.45
CA PRO A 308 15.24 -4.67 2.52
C PRO A 308 16.46 -5.55 2.91
N SER A 309 17.49 -4.98 3.56
CA SER A 309 18.74 -5.69 3.88
C SER A 309 19.11 -5.60 5.37
N PRO A 310 19.28 -6.72 6.10
CA PRO A 310 19.21 -8.08 5.61
C PRO A 310 17.77 -8.59 5.52
N ASN A 311 17.55 -9.55 4.64
CA ASN A 311 16.38 -10.43 4.66
C ASN A 311 16.87 -11.87 4.67
N VAL A 312 16.11 -12.74 5.33
CA VAL A 312 16.31 -14.19 5.35
C VAL A 312 15.37 -14.81 4.34
N LYS A 313 15.88 -15.71 3.53
CA LYS A 313 15.12 -16.47 2.54
C LYS A 313 15.40 -17.95 2.71
N LEU A 314 14.35 -18.70 3.01
CA LEU A 314 14.29 -20.14 2.82
C LEU A 314 14.09 -20.38 1.32
N GLU A 315 15.12 -20.90 0.65
CA GLU A 315 15.09 -21.18 -0.78
C GLU A 315 14.72 -22.65 -0.99
N MET A 316 13.55 -22.89 -1.60
CA MET A 316 12.97 -24.22 -1.73
C MET A 316 12.78 -24.58 -3.20
N GLN A 317 13.57 -25.53 -3.71
CA GLN A 317 13.52 -25.92 -5.12
C GLN A 317 12.54 -27.06 -5.36
N ARG A 318 11.33 -26.76 -5.86
CA ARG A 318 10.32 -27.78 -6.25
C ARG A 318 10.05 -28.84 -5.17
N VAL A 319 9.99 -28.40 -3.91
CA VAL A 319 9.68 -29.24 -2.73
C VAL A 319 8.55 -28.62 -1.90
N PHE A 320 7.70 -27.83 -2.53
CA PHE A 320 6.57 -27.18 -1.89
C PHE A 320 5.36 -27.27 -2.82
N PRO A 321 4.12 -27.38 -2.29
CA PRO A 321 2.93 -27.28 -3.13
C PRO A 321 2.85 -25.91 -3.80
N GLU A 322 2.13 -25.87 -4.92
CA GLU A 322 1.94 -24.67 -5.74
C GLU A 322 0.60 -23.96 -5.46
N ALA A 323 -0.23 -24.53 -4.58
CA ALA A 323 -1.54 -24.00 -4.25
C ALA A 323 -1.94 -24.33 -2.80
N GLY A 324 -2.86 -23.53 -2.27
CA GLY A 324 -3.49 -23.72 -0.99
C GLY A 324 -2.99 -22.77 0.09
N ASP A 325 -3.60 -22.91 1.27
CA ASP A 325 -3.28 -22.08 2.42
C ASP A 325 -1.86 -22.39 2.95
N LEU A 326 -1.15 -21.35 3.36
CA LEU A 326 0.20 -21.40 3.89
C LEU A 326 0.17 -20.98 5.36
N ALA A 327 0.81 -21.76 6.22
CA ALA A 327 1.16 -21.33 7.57
C ALA A 327 2.68 -21.26 7.73
N MET A 328 3.18 -20.09 8.13
CA MET A 328 4.58 -19.87 8.49
C MET A 328 4.65 -19.54 9.99
N ARG A 329 5.33 -20.38 10.76
CA ARG A 329 5.55 -20.20 12.20
C ARG A 329 7.01 -19.86 12.44
N VAL A 330 7.24 -18.72 13.07
CA VAL A 330 8.59 -18.23 13.38
C VAL A 330 8.75 -18.24 14.89
N ARG A 331 9.73 -18.99 15.37
CA ARG A 331 10.12 -18.97 16.79
C ARG A 331 11.22 -17.94 16.95
N ALA A 332 10.89 -16.83 17.61
CA ALA A 332 11.75 -15.66 17.72
C ALA A 332 11.71 -15.02 19.11
N ALA A 333 12.77 -14.28 19.43
CA ALA A 333 12.93 -13.52 20.66
C ALA A 333 13.55 -12.15 20.33
N ARG A 334 13.52 -11.24 21.31
CA ARG A 334 14.39 -10.06 21.26
C ARG A 334 15.84 -10.53 21.34
N GLY A 335 16.66 -10.10 20.39
CA GLY A 335 18.07 -10.43 20.34
C GLY A 335 18.90 -9.51 21.21
N GLN A 336 20.04 -10.02 21.68
CA GLN A 336 21.07 -9.16 22.26
C GLN A 336 21.77 -8.37 21.16
N MET A 337 22.17 -7.15 21.47
CA MET A 337 23.06 -6.41 20.61
C MET A 337 24.41 -7.13 20.61
N TRP A 338 24.73 -7.82 19.52
CA TRP A 338 26.10 -8.20 19.25
C TRP A 338 26.86 -7.01 18.69
N ASP A 339 28.15 -7.01 18.96
CA ASP A 339 29.10 -6.08 18.41
C ASP A 339 29.22 -6.36 16.91
N SER A 340 28.39 -5.72 16.08
CA SER A 340 28.33 -5.90 14.62
C SER A 340 29.67 -5.61 13.92
N ALA A 341 30.67 -5.19 14.70
CA ALA A 341 32.00 -4.85 14.31
C ALA A 341 33.08 -5.69 15.06
N LYS A 342 32.82 -6.95 15.43
CA LYS A 342 33.87 -7.81 16.07
C LYS A 342 35.11 -8.14 15.20
N VAL A 343 35.19 -7.63 13.97
CA VAL A 343 36.50 -7.27 13.42
C VAL A 343 36.40 -5.81 13.06
N VAL A 344 36.95 -4.92 13.87
CA VAL A 344 37.23 -3.54 13.48
C VAL A 344 38.72 -3.41 13.38
N LEU A 345 39.19 -2.70 12.37
CA LEU A 345 40.57 -2.24 12.29
C LEU A 345 40.54 -0.75 12.63
N LEU A 346 41.04 -0.42 13.83
CA LEU A 346 41.01 0.91 14.41
C LEU A 346 42.36 1.58 14.23
N ASP A 347 42.32 2.85 13.86
CA ASP A 347 43.48 3.70 13.98
C ASP A 347 43.69 4.08 15.45
N MET A 348 44.95 4.17 15.88
CA MET A 348 45.29 4.49 17.27
C MET A 348 45.88 5.90 17.41
N PRO A 349 45.37 6.73 18.36
CA PRO A 349 45.93 8.05 18.65
C PRO A 349 47.33 7.96 19.29
N ASP A 350 47.53 6.97 20.17
CA ASP A 350 48.82 6.62 20.77
C ASP A 350 49.38 5.40 20.04
N ARG A 351 50.59 5.51 19.49
CA ARG A 351 51.22 4.50 18.63
C ARG A 351 52.49 3.93 19.25
N ALA A 352 52.55 3.87 20.58
CA ALA A 352 53.62 3.21 21.29
C ALA A 352 53.50 1.67 21.14
N PRO A 353 54.56 0.96 20.70
CA PRO A 353 54.56 -0.50 20.61
C PRO A 353 54.33 -1.16 21.97
N MET A 354 53.53 -2.24 22.01
CA MET A 354 53.32 -3.04 23.22
C MET A 354 54.38 -4.12 23.41
N VAL A 355 55.16 -4.40 22.37
CA VAL A 355 56.28 -5.33 22.40
C VAL A 355 57.60 -4.59 22.22
N GLU A 356 58.70 -5.27 22.52
CA GLU A 356 60.07 -4.78 22.36
C GLU A 356 60.85 -5.73 21.44
N LEU A 357 61.90 -5.22 20.80
CA LEU A 357 62.86 -6.05 20.07
C LEU A 357 63.98 -6.44 21.03
N ASP A 358 64.33 -7.73 21.02
CA ASP A 358 65.54 -8.20 21.68
C ASP A 358 66.77 -7.58 20.99
N PRO A 359 67.68 -6.91 21.73
CA PRO A 359 68.76 -6.12 21.14
C PRO A 359 69.84 -6.97 20.44
N ASP A 360 69.96 -8.26 20.78
CA ASP A 360 70.97 -9.15 20.21
C ASP A 360 70.43 -9.94 19.01
N THR A 361 69.17 -10.36 19.08
CA THR A 361 68.53 -11.23 18.08
C THR A 361 67.61 -10.49 17.11
N LEU A 362 67.19 -9.26 17.45
CA LEU A 362 66.21 -8.45 16.71
C LEU A 362 64.88 -9.17 16.46
N GLU A 363 64.55 -10.16 17.31
CA GLU A 363 63.25 -10.81 17.38
C GLU A 363 62.34 -10.07 18.37
N ILE A 364 61.03 -10.09 18.11
CA ILE A 364 60.02 -9.57 19.02
C ILE A 364 60.02 -10.43 20.29
N VAL A 365 60.18 -9.77 21.45
CA VAL A 365 60.04 -10.41 22.76
C VAL A 365 58.56 -10.67 23.04
N GLU A 366 58.18 -11.94 23.05
CA GLU A 366 56.79 -12.36 23.24
C GLU A 366 56.27 -12.01 24.65
N ARG A 367 55.11 -11.35 24.72
CA ARG A 367 54.32 -11.20 25.95
C ARG A 367 53.21 -12.27 26.01
N PRO A 368 52.70 -12.63 27.20
CA PRO A 368 51.59 -13.58 27.30
C PRO A 368 50.42 -13.23 26.37
N GLY A 369 49.96 -14.20 25.58
CA GLY A 369 48.86 -14.03 24.63
C GLY A 369 49.22 -13.31 23.32
N THR A 370 50.47 -12.88 23.12
CA THR A 370 50.93 -12.25 21.87
C THR A 370 51.05 -13.29 20.76
N ILE A 371 50.55 -12.96 19.58
CA ILE A 371 50.70 -13.79 18.38
C ILE A 371 51.79 -13.17 17.51
N VAL A 372 52.93 -13.83 17.37
CA VAL A 372 54.03 -13.37 16.51
C VAL A 372 54.07 -14.20 15.23
N THR A 373 54.03 -13.52 14.08
CA THR A 373 54.19 -14.14 12.76
C THR A 373 55.44 -13.61 12.09
N ARG A 374 56.26 -14.50 11.53
CA ARG A 374 57.49 -14.14 10.81
C ARG A 374 57.20 -13.97 9.32
N ALA A 375 57.89 -13.05 8.66
CA ALA A 375 57.64 -12.73 7.26
C ALA A 375 57.77 -13.96 6.34
N LEU A 376 58.72 -14.84 6.64
CA LEU A 376 58.99 -16.04 5.87
C LEU A 376 57.92 -17.15 6.02
N THR A 377 56.98 -17.04 6.96
CA THR A 377 55.88 -18.01 7.13
C THR A 377 54.64 -17.63 6.33
N THR A 378 54.75 -16.72 5.36
CA THR A 378 53.63 -16.29 4.52
C THR A 378 53.07 -17.42 3.65
N ASP A 379 51.75 -17.58 3.66
CA ASP A 379 51.04 -18.58 2.86
C ASP A 379 50.94 -18.15 1.38
N GLN A 380 50.89 -16.83 1.13
CA GLN A 380 50.83 -16.25 -0.22
C GLN A 380 51.55 -14.92 -0.28
N ARG A 381 52.34 -14.70 -1.34
CA ARG A 381 53.03 -13.43 -1.58
C ARG A 381 52.96 -12.97 -3.03
N LYS A 382 52.96 -11.65 -3.23
CA LYS A 382 53.02 -10.99 -4.55
C LYS A 382 53.93 -9.76 -4.46
N ASN A 383 54.78 -9.56 -5.47
CA ASN A 383 55.75 -8.46 -5.53
C ASN A 383 56.64 -8.36 -4.27
N LEU A 384 57.04 -9.50 -3.71
CA LEU A 384 57.91 -9.60 -2.53
C LEU A 384 58.96 -10.69 -2.75
N VAL A 385 60.18 -10.45 -2.27
CA VAL A 385 61.31 -11.39 -2.28
C VAL A 385 61.92 -11.49 -0.88
N ASN A 386 62.56 -12.62 -0.59
CA ASN A 386 63.28 -12.81 0.67
C ASN A 386 64.57 -12.01 0.65
N GLU A 387 64.82 -11.26 1.72
CA GLU A 387 66.10 -10.64 2.01
C GLU A 387 66.46 -10.95 3.46
N GLY A 388 67.29 -11.98 3.67
CA GLY A 388 67.55 -12.52 5.00
C GLY A 388 66.29 -13.12 5.63
N ASP A 389 65.92 -12.63 6.81
CA ASP A 389 64.71 -12.99 7.56
C ASP A 389 63.49 -12.10 7.22
N SER A 390 63.65 -11.16 6.29
CA SER A 390 62.65 -10.16 5.94
C SER A 390 62.05 -10.40 4.54
N LEU A 391 60.83 -9.95 4.33
CA LEU A 391 60.23 -9.82 3.00
C LEU A 391 60.29 -8.36 2.55
N VAL A 392 60.87 -8.12 1.36
CA VAL A 392 61.02 -6.78 0.78
C VAL A 392 60.37 -6.72 -0.61
N PRO A 393 59.87 -5.56 -1.05
CA PRO A 393 59.29 -5.39 -2.39
C PRO A 393 60.32 -5.61 -3.50
N ILE A 394 59.90 -6.25 -4.60
CA ILE A 394 60.73 -6.33 -5.82
C ILE A 394 60.71 -4.98 -6.55
N ASP A 395 59.52 -4.38 -6.64
CA ASP A 395 59.29 -3.05 -7.20
C ASP A 395 58.44 -2.24 -6.22
N VAL A 396 59.07 -1.28 -5.53
CA VAL A 396 58.44 -0.42 -4.50
C VAL A 396 57.26 0.39 -5.03
N THR A 397 57.20 0.67 -6.34
CA THR A 397 56.13 1.45 -6.97
C THR A 397 54.86 0.63 -7.20
N LYS A 398 54.97 -0.70 -7.16
CA LYS A 398 53.85 -1.62 -7.34
C LYS A 398 53.33 -2.11 -5.99
N PRO A 399 52.02 -2.37 -5.86
CA PRO A 399 51.47 -2.94 -4.63
C PRO A 399 52.07 -4.30 -4.30
N SER A 400 52.70 -4.41 -3.14
CA SER A 400 53.16 -5.67 -2.54
C SER A 400 52.09 -6.27 -1.63
N HIS A 401 52.10 -7.59 -1.48
CA HIS A 401 51.12 -8.30 -0.67
C HIS A 401 51.73 -9.57 -0.08
N ALA A 402 51.61 -9.73 1.23
CA ALA A 402 51.86 -10.98 1.95
C ALA A 402 50.62 -11.35 2.77
N ARG A 403 50.29 -12.65 2.83
CA ARG A 403 49.15 -13.20 3.55
C ARG A 403 49.62 -14.24 4.57
N PHE A 404 49.01 -14.24 5.75
CA PHE A 404 49.33 -15.19 6.81
C PHE A 404 48.05 -15.67 7.49
N GLY A 405 48.00 -16.96 7.82
CA GLY A 405 47.01 -17.52 8.73
C GLY A 405 47.34 -17.16 10.18
N ILE A 406 46.34 -16.68 10.93
CA ILE A 406 46.47 -16.28 12.33
C ILE A 406 45.50 -17.10 13.16
N LYS A 407 45.99 -17.69 14.25
CA LYS A 407 45.17 -18.41 15.23
C LYS A 407 45.05 -17.58 16.50
N VAL A 408 43.87 -17.01 16.70
CA VAL A 408 43.54 -16.11 17.80
C VAL A 408 43.10 -16.95 19.00
N PRO A 409 43.79 -16.87 20.15
CA PRO A 409 43.54 -17.73 21.31
C PRO A 409 42.26 -17.35 22.07
N GLU A 410 42.01 -16.05 22.22
CA GLU A 410 40.86 -15.48 22.93
C GLU A 410 40.31 -14.29 22.14
N GLU A 411 39.01 -14.02 22.24
CA GLU A 411 38.46 -12.85 21.58
C GLU A 411 38.80 -11.56 22.35
N GLY A 412 39.10 -10.48 21.65
CA GLY A 412 39.45 -9.21 22.27
C GLY A 412 40.11 -8.23 21.31
N PHE A 413 40.48 -7.05 21.81
CA PHE A 413 41.30 -6.09 21.06
C PHE A 413 42.77 -6.51 21.09
N TYR A 414 43.42 -6.43 19.93
CA TYR A 414 44.84 -6.71 19.74
C TYR A 414 45.52 -5.52 19.08
N GLN A 415 46.60 -5.02 19.66
CA GLN A 415 47.47 -4.04 19.01
C GLN A 415 48.32 -4.74 17.94
N ILE A 416 48.50 -4.09 16.79
CA ILE A 416 49.27 -4.60 15.67
C ILE A 416 50.60 -3.85 15.59
N ASP A 417 51.68 -4.52 15.96
CA ASP A 417 53.04 -3.98 15.92
C ASP A 417 53.85 -4.66 14.82
N LEU A 418 54.49 -3.87 13.96
CA LEU A 418 55.27 -4.37 12.82
C LEU A 418 56.76 -4.09 13.03
N ALA A 419 57.57 -5.15 12.98
CA ALA A 419 59.03 -5.03 12.94
C ALA A 419 59.48 -4.93 11.48
N HIS A 420 60.13 -3.82 11.12
CA HIS A 420 60.59 -3.57 9.77
C HIS A 420 61.87 -2.73 9.74
N ARG A 421 62.50 -2.61 8.57
CA ARG A 421 63.64 -1.71 8.40
C ARG A 421 63.17 -0.26 8.44
N PRO A 422 63.86 0.65 9.15
CA PRO A 422 63.51 2.06 9.14
C PRO A 422 63.80 2.65 7.76
N VAL A 423 62.89 3.51 7.28
CA VAL A 423 62.99 4.15 5.98
C VAL A 423 62.67 5.63 6.14
N ALA A 424 63.46 6.48 5.49
CA ALA A 424 63.29 7.93 5.54
C ALA A 424 61.99 8.37 4.85
N ALA A 425 61.44 9.49 5.31
CA ALA A 425 60.12 9.96 4.87
C ALA A 425 60.06 10.33 3.38
N ASP A 426 61.19 10.68 2.77
CA ASP A 426 61.33 11.00 1.35
C ASP A 426 61.09 9.79 0.42
N ALA A 427 61.30 8.57 0.91
CA ALA A 427 60.93 7.34 0.21
C ALA A 427 59.43 7.00 0.29
N MET A 428 58.64 7.83 0.99
CA MET A 428 57.18 7.71 1.16
C MET A 428 56.73 6.32 1.66
N PRO A 429 57.28 5.81 2.78
CA PRO A 429 56.93 4.48 3.28
C PRO A 429 55.43 4.38 3.57
N SER A 430 54.82 3.24 3.21
CA SER A 430 53.40 2.97 3.47
C SER A 430 53.20 1.52 3.88
N ILE A 431 52.45 1.30 4.95
CA ILE A 431 52.10 -0.01 5.49
C ILE A 431 50.57 -0.15 5.43
N ARG A 432 50.09 -1.08 4.61
CA ARG A 432 48.70 -1.52 4.60
C ARG A 432 48.57 -2.80 5.40
N VAL A 433 47.76 -2.78 6.44
CA VAL A 433 47.28 -3.99 7.14
C VAL A 433 45.86 -4.28 6.66
N GLY A 434 45.53 -5.54 6.44
CA GLY A 434 44.16 -5.98 6.22
C GLY A 434 43.78 -7.20 7.05
N ILE A 435 42.53 -7.24 7.51
CA ILE A 435 41.93 -8.37 8.21
C ILE A 435 40.55 -8.61 7.59
N GLY A 436 40.36 -9.77 6.95
CA GLY A 436 39.16 -10.02 6.13
C GLY A 436 39.03 -9.01 4.99
N LYS A 437 37.93 -8.22 4.97
CA LYS A 437 37.68 -7.15 3.99
C LYS A 437 38.15 -5.75 4.46
N LEU A 438 38.59 -5.63 5.71
CA LEU A 438 38.96 -4.36 6.32
C LEU A 438 40.43 -4.06 6.06
N THR A 439 40.76 -2.79 5.83
CA THR A 439 42.13 -2.35 5.58
C THR A 439 42.42 -1.04 6.31
N LEU A 440 43.63 -0.92 6.82
CA LEU A 440 44.16 0.28 7.47
C LEU A 440 45.50 0.60 6.83
N ASP A 441 45.66 1.86 6.42
CA ASP A 441 46.88 2.37 5.83
C ASP A 441 47.59 3.29 6.82
N LEU A 442 48.88 3.05 7.02
CA LEU A 442 49.76 3.89 7.81
C LEU A 442 50.95 4.35 6.97
N ARG A 443 51.29 5.64 7.06
CA ARG A 443 52.58 6.17 6.57
C ARG A 443 53.48 6.46 7.77
N PRO A 444 54.42 5.56 8.11
CA PRO A 444 55.24 5.76 9.29
C PRO A 444 56.24 6.89 9.09
N THR A 445 56.48 7.67 10.14
CA THR A 445 57.54 8.68 10.21
C THR A 445 58.57 8.25 11.25
N MET A 446 59.84 8.21 10.87
CA MET A 446 60.95 7.79 11.73
C MET A 446 61.80 8.99 12.15
N SER A 447 62.25 8.99 13.41
CA SER A 447 63.26 9.94 13.90
C SER A 447 64.65 9.63 13.35
N GLU A 448 65.57 10.61 13.40
CA GLU A 448 66.97 10.41 12.98
C GLU A 448 67.66 9.26 13.73
N ALA A 449 67.34 9.06 15.01
CA ALA A 449 67.87 7.96 15.81
C ALA A 449 67.35 6.60 15.29
N GLN A 450 66.05 6.49 15.01
CA GLN A 450 65.45 5.27 14.46
C GLN A 450 66.00 4.91 13.08
N LEU A 451 66.38 5.90 12.25
CA LEU A 451 67.00 5.65 10.94
C LEU A 451 68.41 5.04 11.04
N GLN A 452 69.08 5.11 12.19
CA GLN A 452 70.37 4.45 12.43
C GLN A 452 70.23 3.00 12.91
N GLU A 453 69.02 2.57 13.28
CA GLU A 453 68.76 1.21 13.74
C GLU A 453 68.66 0.22 12.56
N SER A 454 68.98 -1.04 12.81
CA SER A 454 68.83 -2.10 11.81
C SER A 454 67.36 -2.51 11.62
N ARG A 455 66.54 -2.33 12.66
CA ARG A 455 65.11 -2.69 12.70
C ARG A 455 64.39 -1.81 13.72
N VAL A 456 63.15 -1.47 13.41
CA VAL A 456 62.27 -0.67 14.27
C VAL A 456 60.91 -1.33 14.41
N LEU A 457 60.24 -1.07 15.53
CA LEU A 457 58.84 -1.42 15.75
C LEU A 457 57.94 -0.23 15.47
N THR A 458 56.89 -0.47 14.69
CA THR A 458 55.87 0.53 14.36
C THR A 458 54.50 -0.05 14.66
N THR A 459 53.73 0.64 15.50
CA THR A 459 52.33 0.31 15.74
C THR A 459 51.46 0.78 14.58
N VAL A 460 50.82 -0.16 13.89
CA VAL A 460 49.99 0.13 12.72
C VAL A 460 48.58 0.55 13.14
N GLY A 461 48.04 -0.10 14.15
CA GLY A 461 46.70 0.15 14.68
C GLY A 461 46.29 -0.94 15.67
N ALA A 462 44.99 -1.06 15.93
CA ALA A 462 44.42 -2.14 16.74
C ALA A 462 43.32 -2.87 15.98
N ALA A 463 43.11 -4.14 16.28
CA ALA A 463 42.01 -4.92 15.75
C ALA A 463 41.24 -5.64 16.85
N TYR A 464 39.91 -5.61 16.82
CA TYR A 464 39.15 -6.64 17.55
C TYR A 464 39.25 -7.94 16.76
N LEU A 465 39.65 -9.02 17.41
CA LEU A 465 39.80 -10.34 16.79
C LEU A 465 38.88 -11.35 17.47
N LEU A 466 38.21 -12.17 16.66
CA LEU A 466 37.46 -13.32 17.15
C LEU A 466 38.39 -14.49 17.43
N LYS A 467 38.11 -15.24 18.50
CA LYS A 467 38.76 -16.52 18.78
C LYS A 467 38.61 -17.47 17.58
N GLY A 468 39.70 -18.12 17.18
CA GLY A 468 39.73 -19.04 16.05
C GLY A 468 40.73 -18.66 14.98
N SER A 469 40.53 -19.13 13.75
CA SER A 469 41.46 -18.88 12.64
C SER A 469 40.96 -17.71 11.78
N THR A 470 41.85 -16.75 11.50
CA THR A 470 41.61 -15.66 10.56
C THR A 470 42.82 -15.48 9.63
N HIS A 471 42.73 -14.56 8.68
CA HIS A 471 43.87 -14.20 7.82
C HIS A 471 44.15 -12.71 7.92
N MET A 472 45.43 -12.38 7.95
CA MET A 472 45.93 -11.02 7.86
C MET A 472 46.71 -10.83 6.58
N THR A 473 46.60 -9.63 6.02
CA THR A 473 47.38 -9.19 4.87
C THR A 473 48.25 -8.00 5.25
N LEU A 474 49.49 -7.99 4.75
CA LEU A 474 50.45 -6.91 4.92
C LEU A 474 51.01 -6.50 3.56
N GLY A 475 51.11 -5.20 3.29
CA GLY A 475 51.71 -4.72 2.05
C GLY A 475 51.30 -3.30 1.66
N GLY A 476 50.93 -3.10 0.40
CA GLY A 476 50.58 -1.80 -0.17
C GLY A 476 51.57 -1.30 -1.22
N ALA A 477 51.27 -0.16 -1.85
CA ALA A 477 52.23 0.56 -2.69
C ALA A 477 53.22 1.32 -1.79
N PHE A 478 54.49 1.43 -2.19
CA PHE A 478 55.57 1.99 -1.36
C PHE A 478 55.79 1.23 -0.03
N PHE A 479 55.44 -0.05 0.00
CA PHE A 479 55.66 -0.91 1.15
C PHE A 479 57.14 -1.21 1.32
N THR A 480 57.70 -0.97 2.50
CA THR A 480 59.15 -1.07 2.76
C THR A 480 59.61 -2.47 3.18
N GLY A 481 58.69 -3.43 3.22
CA GLY A 481 58.95 -4.76 3.73
C GLY A 481 58.83 -4.86 5.25
N PHE A 482 58.96 -6.07 5.78
CA PHE A 482 58.87 -6.37 7.21
C PHE A 482 59.55 -7.70 7.52
N SER A 483 59.89 -7.94 8.79
CA SER A 483 60.46 -9.20 9.27
C SER A 483 59.50 -9.97 10.17
N GLN A 484 58.78 -9.26 11.05
CA GLN A 484 57.87 -9.86 12.03
C GLN A 484 56.68 -8.94 12.26
N VAL A 485 55.55 -9.54 12.62
CA VAL A 485 54.35 -8.82 13.06
C VAL A 485 53.84 -9.46 14.35
N ALA A 486 53.52 -8.63 15.33
CA ALA A 486 52.96 -9.03 16.60
C ALA A 486 51.53 -8.51 16.74
N LEU A 487 50.65 -9.39 17.20
CA LEU A 487 49.31 -9.05 17.66
C LEU A 487 49.26 -9.23 19.18
N THR A 488 49.22 -8.13 19.91
CA THR A 488 49.31 -8.13 21.38
C THR A 488 47.95 -7.81 22.00
N PRO A 489 47.39 -8.65 22.89
CA PRO A 489 46.12 -8.35 23.56
C PRO A 489 46.16 -7.00 24.28
N ILE A 490 45.10 -6.21 24.13
CA ILE A 490 44.89 -4.95 24.83
C ILE A 490 44.00 -5.21 26.04
N GLU A 491 44.45 -4.76 27.21
CA GLU A 491 43.71 -4.90 28.47
C GLU A 491 42.39 -4.13 28.46
N SER A 492 41.42 -4.63 29.24
CA SER A 492 40.04 -4.11 29.25
C SER A 492 39.90 -2.66 29.73
N ASP A 493 40.86 -2.15 30.50
CA ASP A 493 40.91 -0.80 31.04
C ASP A 493 41.59 0.21 30.09
N HIS A 494 42.17 -0.27 28.99
CA HIS A 494 42.81 0.59 28.02
C HIS A 494 41.81 1.59 27.42
N PRO A 495 42.16 2.89 27.26
CA PRO A 495 41.22 3.93 26.83
C PRO A 495 40.45 3.62 25.54
N LEU A 496 41.09 2.93 24.59
CA LEU A 496 40.45 2.48 23.35
C LEU A 496 39.33 1.46 23.62
N VAL A 497 39.55 0.47 24.50
CA VAL A 497 38.56 -0.56 24.82
C VAL A 497 37.40 0.05 25.61
N VAL A 498 37.70 0.93 26.57
CA VAL A 498 36.69 1.68 27.34
C VAL A 498 35.82 2.54 26.41
N ALA A 499 36.43 3.30 25.49
CA ALA A 499 35.68 4.14 24.55
C ALA A 499 34.75 3.35 23.64
N GLN A 500 35.17 2.18 23.13
CA GLN A 500 34.30 1.32 22.34
C GLN A 500 33.16 0.71 23.19
N SER A 501 33.46 0.32 24.44
CA SER A 501 32.46 -0.22 25.37
C SER A 501 31.39 0.80 25.73
N SER A 502 31.77 2.06 26.03
CA SER A 502 30.80 3.13 26.30
C SER A 502 29.92 3.45 25.11
N LYS A 503 30.47 3.48 23.89
CA LYS A 503 29.69 3.67 22.67
C LYS A 503 28.67 2.55 22.45
N ARG A 504 29.02 1.32 22.83
CA ARG A 504 28.11 0.17 22.80
C ARG A 504 26.97 0.35 23.80
N GLU A 505 27.29 0.66 25.05
CA GLU A 505 26.28 0.89 26.10
C GLU A 505 25.27 1.98 25.71
N GLU A 506 25.74 3.05 25.07
CA GLU A 506 24.88 4.11 24.54
C GLU A 506 23.93 3.59 23.44
N LEU A 507 24.44 2.80 22.49
CA LEU A 507 23.61 2.22 21.43
C LEU A 507 22.60 1.20 21.97
N GLU A 508 23.02 0.36 22.93
CA GLU A 508 22.16 -0.61 23.61
C GLU A 508 21.03 0.11 24.35
N ALA A 509 21.35 1.17 25.10
CA ALA A 509 20.36 1.98 25.80
C ALA A 509 19.35 2.60 24.83
N ARG A 510 19.79 3.08 23.65
CA ARG A 510 18.90 3.66 22.63
C ARG A 510 17.90 2.66 22.05
N VAL A 511 18.25 1.37 21.97
CA VAL A 511 17.38 0.33 21.38
C VAL A 511 16.70 -0.55 22.42
N ALA A 512 17.03 -0.41 23.70
CA ALA A 512 16.51 -1.25 24.78
C ALA A 512 14.99 -1.20 24.94
N GLU A 513 14.37 -0.06 24.63
CA GLU A 513 12.91 0.12 24.70
C GLU A 513 12.19 -0.16 23.39
N LEU A 514 12.94 -0.41 22.31
CA LEU A 514 12.37 -0.68 20.99
C LEU A 514 12.11 -2.17 20.81
N LEU A 515 11.04 -2.49 20.10
CA LEU A 515 10.70 -3.86 19.74
C LEU A 515 11.12 -4.13 18.28
N PRO A 516 11.80 -5.26 18.02
CA PRO A 516 11.96 -5.74 16.66
C PRO A 516 10.62 -6.22 16.12
N ALA A 517 10.46 -6.19 14.80
CA ALA A 517 9.20 -6.60 14.16
C ALA A 517 9.45 -7.65 13.08
N LEU A 518 8.70 -8.74 13.11
CA LEU A 518 8.72 -9.76 12.07
C LEU A 518 7.82 -9.34 10.92
N ARG A 519 8.38 -9.31 9.72
CA ARG A 519 7.64 -9.24 8.47
C ARG A 519 7.98 -10.44 7.61
N VAL A 520 6.96 -11.18 7.20
CA VAL A 520 7.08 -12.34 6.31
C VAL A 520 6.72 -11.99 4.86
N TYR A 521 7.35 -12.69 3.93
CA TYR A 521 7.10 -12.58 2.51
C TYR A 521 7.22 -13.93 1.82
N ALA A 522 6.58 -14.03 0.66
CA ALA A 522 6.76 -15.14 -0.28
C ALA A 522 7.06 -14.59 -1.66
N GLY A 523 7.76 -15.36 -2.47
CA GLY A 523 8.07 -14.95 -3.82
C GLY A 523 8.83 -15.99 -4.63
N THR A 524 9.28 -15.56 -5.80
CA THR A 524 10.08 -16.36 -6.71
C THR A 524 11.44 -15.71 -6.90
N ARG A 525 12.46 -16.55 -7.10
CA ARG A 525 13.80 -16.10 -7.46
C ARG A 525 13.83 -15.72 -8.94
N THR A 526 14.40 -14.57 -9.26
CA THR A 526 14.70 -14.14 -10.65
C THR A 526 16.22 -14.09 -10.88
N ASP A 527 16.66 -13.99 -12.13
CA ASP A 527 18.09 -13.95 -12.49
C ASP A 527 18.86 -12.83 -11.78
N ASP A 528 18.20 -11.69 -11.67
CA ASP A 528 18.71 -10.41 -11.18
C ASP A 528 18.07 -9.99 -9.85
N GLY A 529 17.28 -10.86 -9.22
CA GLY A 529 16.40 -10.45 -8.14
C GLY A 529 15.54 -11.51 -7.48
N MET A 530 14.45 -11.00 -6.94
CA MET A 530 13.30 -11.74 -6.46
C MET A 530 12.07 -10.89 -6.75
N ASP A 531 11.01 -11.54 -7.21
CA ASP A 531 9.67 -10.97 -7.20
C ASP A 531 8.96 -11.49 -5.94
N TYR A 532 8.43 -10.60 -5.10
CA TYR A 532 7.89 -10.97 -3.80
C TYR A 532 6.74 -10.08 -3.36
N ARG A 533 5.93 -10.64 -2.45
CA ARG A 533 4.87 -9.94 -1.76
C ARG A 533 4.87 -10.32 -0.28
N THR A 534 4.64 -9.33 0.58
CA THR A 534 4.36 -9.57 2.00
C THR A 534 2.93 -10.07 2.14
N PHE A 535 2.71 -11.14 2.90
CA PHE A 535 1.39 -11.79 2.97
C PHE A 535 0.70 -11.66 4.33
N ALA A 536 1.33 -10.97 5.29
CA ALA A 536 0.77 -10.69 6.59
C ALA A 536 1.29 -9.36 7.16
N GLU A 537 0.55 -8.78 8.10
CA GLU A 537 0.92 -7.58 8.86
C GLU A 537 2.14 -7.78 9.78
N PRO A 538 2.76 -6.68 10.27
CA PRO A 538 3.65 -6.69 11.41
C PRO A 538 3.41 -7.68 12.51
N GLN A 539 4.39 -8.41 13.02
CA GLN A 539 4.27 -8.82 14.43
C GLN A 539 5.48 -8.36 15.22
N GLU A 540 5.26 -7.44 16.16
CA GLU A 540 6.29 -7.03 17.12
C GLU A 540 6.68 -8.20 18.02
N VAL A 541 7.98 -8.39 18.20
CA VAL A 541 8.52 -9.46 19.01
C VAL A 541 8.64 -9.00 20.46
N VAL A 542 7.66 -9.41 21.24
CA VAL A 542 7.50 -9.08 22.66
C VAL A 542 8.18 -10.12 23.57
N GLY A 543 8.47 -9.73 24.80
CA GLY A 543 9.13 -10.57 25.82
C GLY A 543 10.46 -10.00 26.27
N ASP A 544 11.16 -10.76 27.11
CA ASP A 544 12.54 -10.44 27.51
C ASP A 544 13.54 -10.86 26.42
N VAL A 545 14.75 -10.32 26.50
CA VAL A 545 15.85 -10.66 25.58
C VAL A 545 16.18 -12.15 25.73
N GLY A 546 16.16 -12.89 24.61
CA GLY A 546 16.34 -14.35 24.57
C GLY A 546 15.10 -15.18 24.94
N GLU A 547 13.97 -14.57 25.30
CA GLU A 547 12.72 -15.28 25.59
C GLU A 547 11.97 -15.63 24.28
N PHE A 548 12.13 -16.86 23.80
CA PHE A 548 11.51 -17.31 22.55
C PHE A 548 9.99 -17.48 22.65
N ARG A 549 9.30 -16.90 21.67
CA ARG A 549 7.86 -17.05 21.43
C ARG A 549 7.61 -17.46 19.98
N GLU A 550 6.46 -18.07 19.74
CA GLU A 550 6.03 -18.45 18.39
C GLU A 550 5.09 -17.39 17.80
N TYR A 551 5.40 -16.97 16.58
CA TYR A 551 4.64 -16.01 15.79
C TYR A 551 4.12 -16.73 14.54
N THR A 552 2.80 -16.77 14.35
CA THR A 552 2.18 -17.48 13.23
C THR A 552 1.63 -16.49 12.21
N PHE A 553 1.97 -16.73 10.95
CA PHE A 553 1.51 -15.96 9.80
C PHE A 553 0.78 -16.89 8.84
N HIS A 554 -0.38 -16.42 8.36
CA HIS A 554 -1.19 -17.13 7.39
C HIS A 554 -1.12 -16.41 6.06
N GLY A 555 -0.98 -17.17 4.99
CA GLY A 555 -1.01 -16.68 3.61
C GLY A 555 -1.73 -17.67 2.71
N ARG A 556 -1.83 -17.33 1.44
CA ARG A 556 -2.39 -18.20 0.41
C ARG A 556 -1.53 -18.15 -0.83
N LEU A 557 -1.05 -19.29 -1.29
CA LEU A 557 0.00 -19.37 -2.33
C LEU A 557 -0.45 -18.74 -3.65
N GLU A 558 -1.72 -18.89 -4.02
CA GLU A 558 -2.31 -18.35 -5.24
C GLU A 558 -2.33 -16.81 -5.29
N ASN A 559 -2.23 -16.14 -4.13
CA ASN A 559 -2.19 -14.69 -4.04
C ASN A 559 -0.76 -14.12 -4.03
N LEU A 560 0.26 -14.98 -4.17
CA LEU A 560 1.67 -14.65 -4.02
C LEU A 560 2.43 -14.91 -5.32
N PRO A 561 3.50 -14.16 -5.62
CA PRO A 561 4.29 -14.33 -6.84
C PRO A 561 5.20 -15.57 -6.72
N ILE A 562 4.59 -16.76 -6.71
CA ILE A 562 5.27 -18.05 -6.63
C ILE A 562 5.76 -18.51 -8.02
N PRO A 563 6.76 -19.41 -8.11
CA PRO A 563 7.26 -19.90 -9.38
C PRO A 563 6.18 -20.61 -10.21
N GLU A 564 6.24 -20.49 -11.54
CA GLU A 564 5.34 -21.22 -12.44
C GLU A 564 5.66 -22.72 -12.49
N PRO A 565 4.65 -23.61 -12.63
CA PRO A 565 4.82 -25.06 -12.54
C PRO A 565 5.67 -25.70 -13.66
N GLU A 566 5.75 -25.10 -14.86
CA GLU A 566 6.25 -25.78 -16.06
C GLU A 566 7.00 -24.87 -17.06
N SER A 567 7.89 -23.97 -16.64
CA SER A 567 8.61 -23.13 -17.62
C SER A 567 9.58 -23.90 -18.55
N GLY A 568 9.74 -25.23 -18.41
CA GLY A 568 10.64 -26.03 -19.25
C GLY A 568 12.13 -25.70 -19.10
N ASP A 569 12.46 -24.63 -18.38
CA ASP A 569 13.82 -24.16 -18.17
C ASP A 569 14.51 -25.03 -17.13
N ALA A 570 15.35 -25.93 -17.63
CA ALA A 570 16.31 -26.72 -16.87
C ALA A 570 17.50 -25.88 -16.37
N GLU A 571 17.34 -24.57 -16.21
CA GLU A 571 18.38 -23.73 -15.63
C GLU A 571 18.53 -24.00 -14.12
N ILE A 572 19.77 -24.08 -13.67
CA ILE A 572 20.14 -24.47 -12.30
C ILE A 572 19.53 -23.53 -11.23
N LEU A 573 19.09 -22.33 -11.63
CA LEU A 573 18.59 -21.27 -10.76
C LEU A 573 17.07 -21.05 -10.85
N SER A 574 16.34 -21.81 -11.68
CA SER A 574 14.88 -21.67 -11.84
C SER A 574 14.08 -22.51 -10.81
N GLY A 575 12.83 -22.12 -10.56
CA GLY A 575 11.89 -22.90 -9.75
C GLY A 575 12.12 -22.88 -8.23
N PHE A 576 12.74 -21.83 -7.71
CA PHE A 576 12.89 -21.60 -6.26
C PHE A 576 11.72 -20.79 -5.72
N LEU A 577 10.92 -21.42 -4.85
CA LEU A 577 10.04 -20.69 -3.96
C LEU A 577 10.89 -20.06 -2.85
N LEU A 578 10.72 -18.76 -2.65
CA LEU A 578 11.32 -18.01 -1.56
C LEU A 578 10.26 -17.81 -0.47
N LEU A 579 10.50 -18.34 0.72
CA LEU A 579 9.73 -18.00 1.93
C LEU A 579 10.68 -17.32 2.90
N GLY A 580 10.39 -16.09 3.28
CA GLY A 580 11.37 -15.30 3.99
C GLY A 580 10.80 -14.31 4.98
N LEU A 581 11.71 -13.69 5.71
CA LEU A 581 11.39 -12.65 6.67
C LEU A 581 12.50 -11.61 6.78
N TRP A 582 12.15 -10.44 7.31
CA TRP A 582 13.13 -9.45 7.77
C TRP A 582 12.66 -8.78 9.06
N ASN A 583 13.58 -8.07 9.71
CA ASN A 583 13.26 -7.18 10.82
C ASN A 583 12.70 -5.86 10.26
N ASP A 584 11.38 -5.68 10.35
CA ASP A 584 10.62 -4.56 9.78
C ASP A 584 10.78 -3.26 10.58
N HIS A 585 11.56 -3.29 11.66
CA HIS A 585 12.13 -2.07 12.24
C HIS A 585 13.21 -1.52 11.31
N LEU A 586 12.77 -0.87 10.23
CA LEU A 586 13.66 -0.35 9.19
C LEU A 586 14.54 0.77 9.74
N VAL A 587 15.82 0.79 9.33
CA VAL A 587 16.74 1.88 9.67
C VAL A 587 17.33 2.50 8.41
N LYS A 588 17.49 3.83 8.37
CA LYS A 588 18.04 4.52 7.20
C LYS A 588 19.56 4.65 7.23
N ASP A 589 20.16 4.75 8.43
CA ASP A 589 21.61 4.74 8.59
C ASP A 589 22.11 3.31 8.89
N ARG A 590 23.08 2.84 8.09
CA ARG A 590 23.74 1.56 8.29
C ARG A 590 24.48 1.46 9.62
N LYS A 591 24.86 2.59 10.22
CA LYS A 591 25.48 2.66 11.54
C LYS A 591 24.49 2.39 12.66
N GLU A 592 23.19 2.54 12.40
CA GLU A 592 22.17 2.25 13.39
C GLU A 592 21.82 0.76 13.35
N PRO A 593 21.90 0.08 14.49
CA PRO A 593 21.59 -1.34 14.56
C PRO A 593 20.08 -1.61 14.45
N GLY A 594 19.24 -0.71 15.00
CA GLY A 594 17.86 -1.05 15.35
C GLY A 594 17.79 -2.12 16.46
N PRO A 595 16.59 -2.43 17.00
CA PRO A 595 16.41 -3.51 17.96
C PRO A 595 16.73 -4.87 17.30
N PRO A 596 17.67 -5.68 17.83
CA PRO A 596 18.01 -6.96 17.24
C PRO A 596 16.88 -7.98 17.37
N LEU A 597 16.62 -8.72 16.29
CA LEU A 597 15.69 -9.85 16.24
C LEU A 597 16.48 -11.16 16.30
N LEU A 598 16.14 -12.07 17.21
CA LEU A 598 16.75 -13.41 17.27
C LEU A 598 15.76 -14.46 16.78
N VAL A 599 16.10 -15.21 15.75
CA VAL A 599 15.27 -16.26 15.15
C VAL A 599 15.89 -17.64 15.42
N GLU A 600 15.21 -18.48 16.19
CA GLU A 600 15.64 -19.85 16.46
C GLU A 600 15.23 -20.80 15.33
N SER A 601 13.99 -20.67 14.86
CA SER A 601 13.47 -21.56 13.82
C SER A 601 12.39 -20.93 12.96
N ILE A 602 12.35 -21.38 11.70
CA ILE A 602 11.29 -21.08 10.74
C ILE A 602 10.63 -22.40 10.36
N GLU A 603 9.32 -22.49 10.58
CA GLU A 603 8.51 -23.64 10.19
C GLU A 603 7.49 -23.22 9.13
N VAL A 604 7.36 -24.02 8.08
CA VAL A 604 6.43 -23.79 6.98
C VAL A 604 5.56 -25.03 6.78
N GLU A 605 4.27 -24.83 6.60
CA GLU A 605 3.27 -25.87 6.35
C GLU A 605 2.36 -25.44 5.21
N ALA A 606 2.28 -26.25 4.14
CA ALA A 606 1.29 -26.09 3.08
C ALA A 606 0.96 -27.44 2.40
N PRO A 607 -0.27 -27.63 1.90
CA PRO A 607 -1.44 -26.81 2.20
C PRO A 607 -1.83 -26.95 3.69
N TYR A 608 -2.22 -25.84 4.31
CA TYR A 608 -2.53 -25.76 5.73
C TYR A 608 -4.03 -25.92 5.98
N HIS A 609 -4.44 -27.11 6.44
CA HIS A 609 -5.84 -27.41 6.74
C HIS A 609 -6.01 -27.85 8.20
N PRO A 610 -6.09 -26.92 9.18
CA PRO A 610 -6.21 -27.28 10.59
C PRO A 610 -7.50 -28.06 10.90
N ILE A 611 -8.55 -27.86 10.09
CA ILE A 611 -9.84 -28.52 10.18
C ILE A 611 -10.13 -29.18 8.82
N TRP A 612 -10.57 -30.45 8.83
CA TRP A 612 -10.97 -31.18 7.63
C TRP A 612 -12.30 -31.92 7.85
N PRO A 613 -13.27 -31.85 6.91
CA PRO A 613 -13.28 -30.97 5.73
C PRO A 613 -13.23 -29.47 6.10
N PRO A 614 -12.75 -28.60 5.21
CA PRO A 614 -12.67 -27.18 5.49
C PRO A 614 -14.06 -26.54 5.64
N ARG A 615 -14.09 -25.32 6.18
CA ARG A 615 -15.33 -24.54 6.30
C ARG A 615 -16.00 -24.30 4.94
N SER A 616 -15.20 -24.09 3.89
CA SER A 616 -15.65 -23.95 2.51
C SER A 616 -16.53 -25.12 2.05
N HIS A 617 -16.20 -26.35 2.47
CA HIS A 617 -17.00 -27.54 2.18
C HIS A 617 -18.21 -27.66 3.11
N THR A 618 -18.00 -27.56 4.42
CA THR A 618 -19.03 -27.85 5.43
C THR A 618 -20.16 -26.83 5.48
N ASP A 619 -19.93 -25.59 5.03
CA ASP A 619 -20.97 -24.57 4.91
C ASP A 619 -21.88 -24.82 3.69
N ILE A 620 -21.38 -25.50 2.66
CA ILE A 620 -22.14 -25.96 1.47
C ILE A 620 -22.87 -27.28 1.81
N PHE A 621 -22.10 -28.31 2.15
CA PHE A 621 -22.60 -29.66 2.48
C PHE A 621 -22.79 -29.80 3.99
N VAL A 622 -23.91 -29.27 4.47
CA VAL A 622 -24.35 -29.42 5.85
C VAL A 622 -24.72 -30.87 6.19
N PRO A 623 -24.69 -31.28 7.47
CA PRO A 623 -25.03 -32.65 7.85
C PRO A 623 -26.34 -33.15 7.23
N ARG A 624 -26.28 -34.34 6.64
CA ARG A 624 -27.41 -35.06 6.06
C ARG A 624 -28.21 -35.74 7.17
N ALA A 625 -29.54 -35.72 7.08
CA ALA A 625 -30.38 -36.46 8.03
C ALA A 625 -30.43 -37.96 7.66
N ASP A 626 -30.51 -38.84 8.66
CA ASP A 626 -30.38 -40.31 8.49
C ASP A 626 -31.36 -40.93 7.47
N ALA A 627 -32.53 -40.32 7.26
CA ALA A 627 -33.58 -40.82 6.36
C ALA A 627 -33.79 -39.96 5.09
N GLU A 628 -32.92 -38.98 4.83
CA GLU A 628 -33.04 -38.05 3.71
C GLU A 628 -32.56 -38.69 2.39
N SER A 629 -33.34 -38.61 1.32
CA SER A 629 -32.96 -39.12 0.00
C SER A 629 -31.87 -38.27 -0.66
N ASP A 630 -31.16 -38.80 -1.67
CA ASP A 630 -30.14 -38.02 -2.40
C ASP A 630 -30.75 -36.78 -3.07
N SER A 631 -31.96 -36.90 -3.64
CA SER A 631 -32.68 -35.79 -4.28
C SER A 631 -33.13 -34.75 -3.26
N ASP A 632 -33.66 -35.15 -2.11
CA ASP A 632 -34.07 -34.20 -1.06
C ASP A 632 -32.87 -33.46 -0.46
N TYR A 633 -31.76 -34.17 -0.23
CA TYR A 633 -30.52 -33.57 0.25
C TYR A 633 -29.92 -32.59 -0.77
N ALA A 634 -29.83 -32.99 -2.05
CA ALA A 634 -29.33 -32.12 -3.11
C ALA A 634 -30.20 -30.87 -3.27
N ARG A 635 -31.54 -31.01 -3.28
CA ARG A 635 -32.49 -29.88 -3.30
C ARG A 635 -32.25 -28.92 -2.16
N ARG A 636 -32.02 -29.42 -0.94
CA ARG A 636 -31.73 -28.60 0.24
C ARG A 636 -30.37 -27.88 0.14
N VAL A 637 -29.32 -28.57 -0.33
CA VAL A 637 -27.99 -27.98 -0.52
C VAL A 637 -28.01 -26.90 -1.60
N ILE A 638 -28.56 -27.21 -2.78
CA ILE A 638 -28.69 -26.29 -3.91
C ILE A 638 -29.53 -25.07 -3.51
N GLY A 639 -30.67 -25.28 -2.84
CA GLY A 639 -31.54 -24.21 -2.37
C GLY A 639 -30.83 -23.27 -1.38
N ARG A 640 -30.19 -23.81 -0.34
CA ARG A 640 -29.45 -22.99 0.63
C ARG A 640 -28.29 -22.23 0.00
N PHE A 641 -27.59 -22.85 -0.95
CA PHE A 641 -26.50 -22.18 -1.66
C PHE A 641 -27.04 -21.06 -2.55
N ALA A 642 -28.12 -21.30 -3.29
CA ALA A 642 -28.80 -20.32 -4.12
C ALA A 642 -29.34 -19.13 -3.30
N ASP A 643 -29.92 -19.37 -2.11
CA ASP A 643 -30.41 -18.32 -1.22
C ASP A 643 -29.29 -17.34 -0.84
N ARG A 644 -28.11 -17.87 -0.48
CA ARG A 644 -26.93 -17.08 -0.12
C ARG A 644 -26.32 -16.40 -1.34
N ALA A 645 -26.18 -17.11 -2.45
CA ALA A 645 -25.60 -16.59 -3.69
C ALA A 645 -26.45 -15.45 -4.28
N PHE A 646 -27.76 -15.62 -4.31
CA PHE A 646 -28.70 -14.61 -4.82
C PHE A 646 -29.03 -13.53 -3.78
N ARG A 647 -28.52 -13.68 -2.55
CA ARG A 647 -28.68 -12.72 -1.43
C ARG A 647 -30.15 -12.50 -1.05
N ARG A 648 -31.01 -13.47 -1.38
CA ARG A 648 -32.44 -13.52 -1.11
C ARG A 648 -32.95 -14.96 -1.29
N PRO A 649 -34.08 -15.33 -0.68
CA PRO A 649 -34.69 -16.64 -0.91
C PRO A 649 -34.92 -16.87 -2.40
N ALA A 650 -34.41 -18.00 -2.91
CA ALA A 650 -34.68 -18.41 -4.28
C ALA A 650 -36.15 -18.84 -4.40
N GLU A 651 -36.80 -18.41 -5.48
CA GLU A 651 -38.14 -18.87 -5.82
C GLU A 651 -38.13 -20.40 -6.00
N PRO A 652 -39.12 -21.15 -5.50
CA PRO A 652 -39.16 -22.60 -5.62
C PRO A 652 -38.94 -23.10 -7.05
N GLU A 653 -39.51 -22.41 -8.03
CA GLU A 653 -39.38 -22.71 -9.46
C GLU A 653 -37.95 -22.50 -9.97
N VAL A 654 -37.23 -21.52 -9.42
CA VAL A 654 -35.83 -21.25 -9.76
C VAL A 654 -34.95 -22.34 -9.16
N THR A 655 -35.17 -22.71 -7.89
CA THR A 655 -34.44 -23.82 -7.25
C THR A 655 -34.68 -25.13 -7.99
N GLU A 656 -35.92 -25.44 -8.36
CA GLU A 656 -36.25 -26.70 -9.02
C GLU A 656 -35.58 -26.81 -10.40
N ARG A 657 -35.39 -25.72 -11.15
CA ARG A 657 -34.62 -25.76 -12.41
C ARG A 657 -33.17 -26.23 -12.21
N TYR A 658 -32.51 -25.78 -11.13
CA TYR A 658 -31.14 -26.23 -10.81
C TYR A 658 -31.11 -27.68 -10.32
N VAL A 659 -32.17 -28.12 -9.62
CA VAL A 659 -32.33 -29.51 -9.18
C VAL A 659 -32.59 -30.43 -10.36
N GLU A 660 -33.49 -30.08 -11.28
CA GLU A 660 -33.75 -30.82 -12.52
C GLU A 660 -32.47 -30.93 -13.38
N PHE A 661 -31.71 -29.84 -13.48
CA PHE A 661 -30.40 -29.87 -14.14
C PHE A 661 -29.46 -30.87 -13.46
N TRP A 662 -29.33 -30.80 -12.13
CA TRP A 662 -28.52 -31.74 -11.35
C TRP A 662 -28.98 -33.19 -11.54
N GLU A 663 -30.29 -33.48 -11.46
CA GLU A 663 -30.86 -34.82 -11.64
C GLU A 663 -30.53 -35.39 -13.02
N SER A 664 -30.53 -34.54 -14.06
CA SER A 664 -30.20 -34.95 -15.43
C SER A 664 -28.75 -35.40 -15.61
N ILE A 665 -27.82 -34.88 -14.80
CA ILE A 665 -26.39 -35.20 -14.87
C ILE A 665 -25.91 -36.09 -13.71
N ARG A 666 -26.76 -36.37 -12.72
CA ARG A 666 -26.36 -37.07 -11.48
C ARG A 666 -25.67 -38.40 -11.75
N ALA A 667 -26.12 -39.13 -12.78
CA ALA A 667 -25.58 -40.43 -13.16
C ALA A 667 -24.16 -40.37 -13.77
N ASP A 668 -23.71 -39.19 -14.21
CA ASP A 668 -22.41 -39.01 -14.88
C ASP A 668 -21.25 -38.84 -13.88
N TYR A 669 -21.55 -38.68 -12.58
CA TYR A 669 -20.55 -38.40 -11.55
C TYR A 669 -20.50 -39.48 -10.46
N PRO A 670 -19.31 -39.82 -9.95
CA PRO A 670 -19.13 -40.87 -8.95
C PRO A 670 -19.67 -40.49 -7.57
N THR A 671 -19.57 -39.22 -7.17
CA THR A 671 -20.00 -38.73 -5.85
C THR A 671 -21.15 -37.74 -5.98
N LEU A 672 -21.93 -37.62 -4.90
CA LEU A 672 -23.04 -36.68 -4.85
C LEU A 672 -22.51 -35.24 -4.91
N GLU A 673 -21.44 -34.97 -4.17
CA GLU A 673 -20.76 -33.68 -4.09
C GLU A 673 -20.27 -33.20 -5.46
N GLU A 674 -19.64 -34.07 -6.25
CA GLU A 674 -19.19 -33.73 -7.61
C GLU A 674 -20.35 -33.41 -8.55
N SER A 675 -21.46 -34.16 -8.47
CA SER A 675 -22.64 -33.84 -9.28
C SER A 675 -23.29 -32.52 -8.85
N VAL A 676 -23.44 -32.27 -7.55
CA VAL A 676 -24.06 -31.05 -7.01
C VAL A 676 -23.22 -29.83 -7.38
N LYS A 677 -21.89 -29.94 -7.36
CA LYS A 677 -20.96 -28.87 -7.75
C LYS A 677 -21.32 -28.26 -9.10
N GLU A 678 -21.67 -29.05 -10.11
CA GLU A 678 -22.02 -28.53 -11.44
C GLU A 678 -23.28 -27.66 -11.43
N ALA A 679 -24.28 -28.02 -10.60
CA ALA A 679 -25.44 -27.16 -10.39
C ALA A 679 -25.07 -25.88 -9.64
N LEU A 680 -24.15 -25.94 -8.67
CA LEU A 680 -23.64 -24.74 -7.98
C LEU A 680 -22.85 -23.82 -8.93
N ILE A 681 -22.09 -24.37 -9.89
CA ILE A 681 -21.45 -23.58 -10.96
C ILE A 681 -22.52 -22.84 -11.76
N ALA A 682 -23.61 -23.50 -12.13
CA ALA A 682 -24.72 -22.86 -12.83
C ALA A 682 -25.40 -21.75 -12.00
N VAL A 683 -25.48 -21.90 -10.67
CA VAL A 683 -25.94 -20.85 -9.75
C VAL A 683 -24.99 -19.64 -9.78
N LEU A 684 -23.67 -19.86 -9.70
CA LEU A 684 -22.67 -18.78 -9.74
C LEU A 684 -22.55 -18.10 -11.12
N CYS A 685 -22.97 -18.75 -12.20
CA CYS A 685 -23.05 -18.12 -13.53
C CYS A 685 -24.38 -17.40 -13.77
N SER A 686 -25.32 -17.45 -12.82
CA SER A 686 -26.64 -16.83 -12.97
C SER A 686 -26.54 -15.30 -12.95
N PRO A 687 -27.34 -14.59 -13.76
CA PRO A 687 -27.51 -13.15 -13.62
C PRO A 687 -27.87 -12.73 -12.20
N ARG A 688 -28.62 -13.56 -11.46
CA ARG A 688 -29.01 -13.30 -10.06
C ARG A 688 -27.83 -13.30 -9.08
N PHE A 689 -26.71 -13.95 -9.44
CA PHE A 689 -25.46 -13.88 -8.67
C PHE A 689 -24.56 -12.75 -9.17
N LEU A 690 -24.41 -12.62 -10.49
CA LEU A 690 -23.48 -11.70 -11.13
C LEU A 690 -23.94 -10.23 -11.09
N PHE A 691 -25.23 -9.99 -10.92
CA PHE A 691 -25.82 -8.66 -10.91
C PHE A 691 -26.57 -8.40 -9.59
N LEU A 692 -26.60 -7.14 -9.20
CA LEU A 692 -27.52 -6.62 -8.21
C LEU A 692 -28.82 -6.29 -8.95
N THR A 693 -29.72 -7.26 -9.03
CA THR A 693 -31.04 -7.03 -9.65
C THR A 693 -31.99 -6.53 -8.58
N GLU A 694 -32.33 -5.25 -8.66
CA GLU A 694 -33.49 -4.72 -8.00
C GLU A 694 -34.72 -5.19 -8.78
N PRO A 695 -35.74 -5.75 -8.11
CA PRO A 695 -36.93 -6.20 -8.81
C PRO A 695 -37.56 -5.01 -9.54
N ASP A 696 -38.14 -5.27 -10.72
CA ASP A 696 -38.97 -4.27 -11.40
C ASP A 696 -40.02 -3.76 -10.40
N LEU A 697 -39.94 -2.48 -10.04
CA LEU A 697 -40.92 -1.81 -9.18
C LEU A 697 -42.30 -1.68 -9.85
N ALA A 698 -42.53 -2.38 -10.95
CA ALA A 698 -43.79 -2.48 -11.65
C ALA A 698 -44.71 -3.51 -10.96
N GLY A 699 -45.39 -3.06 -9.90
CA GLY A 699 -46.70 -3.60 -9.53
C GLY A 699 -46.77 -4.44 -8.25
N GLU A 700 -46.58 -3.82 -7.10
CA GLU A 700 -47.45 -4.11 -5.95
C GLU A 700 -48.19 -2.82 -5.59
N GLU A 701 -49.38 -2.64 -6.18
CA GLU A 701 -50.37 -1.75 -5.57
C GLU A 701 -50.63 -2.28 -4.16
N ALA A 702 -50.24 -1.52 -3.13
CA ALA A 702 -50.68 -1.80 -1.77
C ALA A 702 -52.21 -1.95 -1.80
N PRO A 703 -52.79 -3.08 -1.35
CA PRO A 703 -54.24 -3.25 -1.37
C PRO A 703 -54.88 -2.22 -0.42
N GLY A 704 -55.36 -1.10 -0.98
CA GLY A 704 -56.09 -0.06 -0.27
C GLY A 704 -55.31 1.15 0.27
N GLY A 705 -54.10 1.44 -0.24
CA GLY A 705 -53.33 2.64 0.15
C GLY A 705 -53.46 3.81 -0.85
N ASP A 706 -53.54 5.04 -0.33
CA ASP A 706 -53.49 6.30 -1.10
C ASP A 706 -52.25 6.33 -2.03
N VAL A 707 -52.41 6.73 -3.29
CA VAL A 707 -51.39 6.67 -4.36
C VAL A 707 -50.35 7.81 -4.22
N THR A 708 -49.81 8.02 -3.02
CA THR A 708 -48.98 9.20 -2.70
C THR A 708 -47.52 8.90 -2.33
N GLU A 709 -47.10 7.63 -2.24
CA GLU A 709 -45.69 7.28 -1.98
C GLU A 709 -45.02 6.67 -3.22
N ALA A 710 -43.85 7.20 -3.58
CA ALA A 710 -43.01 6.66 -4.65
C ALA A 710 -42.63 5.20 -4.35
N PRO A 711 -42.52 4.32 -5.38
CA PRO A 711 -42.15 2.94 -5.19
C PRO A 711 -40.77 2.82 -4.50
N ARG A 712 -40.65 1.90 -3.54
CA ARG A 712 -39.43 1.64 -2.77
C ARG A 712 -38.90 0.25 -3.05
N ILE A 713 -37.57 0.08 -3.01
CA ILE A 713 -36.94 -1.25 -3.10
C ILE A 713 -37.37 -2.17 -1.94
N ASP A 714 -37.34 -3.47 -2.17
CA ASP A 714 -37.60 -4.47 -1.13
C ASP A 714 -36.48 -4.53 -0.08
N GLU A 715 -36.73 -5.20 1.06
CA GLU A 715 -35.77 -5.30 2.17
C GLU A 715 -34.49 -6.07 1.82
N TRP A 716 -34.53 -7.00 0.86
CA TRP A 716 -33.37 -7.76 0.39
C TRP A 716 -32.47 -6.91 -0.51
N SER A 717 -33.08 -6.13 -1.40
CA SER A 717 -32.40 -5.12 -2.19
C SER A 717 -31.75 -4.07 -1.27
N LEU A 718 -32.43 -3.62 -0.21
CA LEU A 718 -31.86 -2.72 0.79
C LEU A 718 -30.66 -3.36 1.52
N ALA A 719 -30.78 -4.62 1.95
CA ALA A 719 -29.68 -5.35 2.59
C ALA A 719 -28.44 -5.44 1.68
N SER A 720 -28.67 -5.71 0.39
CA SER A 720 -27.60 -5.77 -0.62
C SER A 720 -26.98 -4.40 -0.87
N ARG A 721 -27.78 -3.34 -1.08
CA ARG A 721 -27.25 -1.98 -1.25
C ARG A 721 -26.39 -1.56 -0.06
N LEU A 722 -26.87 -1.81 1.15
CA LEU A 722 -26.13 -1.51 2.37
C LEU A 722 -24.80 -2.28 2.47
N SER A 723 -24.81 -3.59 2.19
CA SER A 723 -23.60 -4.43 2.28
C SER A 723 -22.57 -4.10 1.20
N TYR A 724 -22.99 -3.86 -0.04
CA TYR A 724 -22.08 -3.50 -1.13
C TYR A 724 -21.56 -2.06 -1.00
N PHE A 725 -22.31 -1.17 -0.36
CA PHE A 725 -21.81 0.15 0.00
C PHE A 725 -20.75 0.08 1.11
N LEU A 726 -21.05 -0.55 2.25
CA LEU A 726 -20.21 -0.43 3.45
C LEU A 726 -19.15 -1.54 3.59
N TRP A 727 -19.33 -2.69 2.96
CA TRP A 727 -18.38 -3.83 3.03
C TRP A 727 -17.90 -4.32 1.67
N ASN A 728 -18.42 -3.74 0.58
CA ASN A 728 -18.05 -4.12 -0.78
C ASN A 728 -18.20 -5.64 -1.03
N SER A 729 -19.23 -6.25 -0.41
CA SER A 729 -19.50 -7.69 -0.43
C SER A 729 -20.98 -8.00 -0.14
N ALA A 730 -21.37 -9.27 -0.19
CA ALA A 730 -22.72 -9.75 0.12
C ALA A 730 -23.12 -9.47 1.59
N PRO A 731 -24.44 -9.32 1.86
CA PRO A 731 -24.96 -9.16 3.22
C PRO A 731 -24.67 -10.39 4.09
N ASP A 732 -24.44 -10.15 5.38
CA ASP A 732 -24.30 -11.23 6.35
C ASP A 732 -25.66 -11.82 6.76
N GLU A 733 -25.64 -12.95 7.48
CA GLU A 733 -26.88 -13.64 7.88
C GLU A 733 -27.79 -12.76 8.76
N ARG A 734 -27.21 -11.79 9.50
CA ARG A 734 -27.99 -10.86 10.31
C ARG A 734 -28.80 -9.90 9.44
N LEU A 735 -28.18 -9.27 8.43
CA LEU A 735 -28.88 -8.43 7.47
C LEU A 735 -29.95 -9.22 6.71
N LEU A 736 -29.61 -10.42 6.24
CA LEU A 736 -30.56 -11.32 5.56
C LEU A 736 -31.72 -11.73 6.47
N SER A 737 -31.47 -11.96 7.76
CA SER A 737 -32.53 -12.31 8.72
C SER A 737 -33.47 -11.13 9.01
N LEU A 738 -32.94 -9.91 9.15
CA LEU A 738 -33.75 -8.71 9.30
C LEU A 738 -34.58 -8.43 8.04
N ALA A 739 -33.99 -8.61 6.86
CA ALA A 739 -34.73 -8.50 5.60
C ALA A 739 -35.85 -9.55 5.49
N ARG A 740 -35.58 -10.80 5.91
CA ARG A 740 -36.58 -11.87 5.98
C ARG A 740 -37.75 -11.52 6.91
N ALA A 741 -37.48 -10.83 8.01
CA ALA A 741 -38.48 -10.41 8.97
C ALA A 741 -39.24 -9.13 8.56
N GLY A 742 -38.76 -8.39 7.55
CA GLY A 742 -39.31 -7.09 7.19
C GLY A 742 -38.92 -5.97 8.16
N GLU A 743 -37.83 -6.16 8.92
CA GLU A 743 -37.45 -5.28 10.04
C GLU A 743 -36.16 -4.49 9.78
N LEU A 744 -35.48 -4.66 8.63
CA LEU A 744 -34.17 -4.02 8.39
C LEU A 744 -34.28 -2.50 8.40
N ARG A 745 -35.29 -1.91 7.74
CA ARG A 745 -35.51 -0.45 7.78
C ARG A 745 -35.67 0.11 9.18
N THR A 746 -36.30 -0.63 10.09
CA THR A 746 -36.50 -0.19 11.48
C THR A 746 -35.21 -0.25 12.31
N HIS A 747 -34.22 -1.04 11.89
CA HIS A 747 -32.93 -1.22 12.54
C HIS A 747 -31.77 -0.59 11.78
N LEU A 748 -32.05 0.24 10.77
CA LEU A 748 -31.07 0.70 9.79
C LEU A 748 -29.86 1.42 10.43
N ASP A 749 -30.10 2.35 11.34
CA ASP A 749 -29.02 3.09 12.04
C ASP A 749 -28.10 2.16 12.84
N ALA A 750 -28.69 1.16 13.52
CA ALA A 750 -27.94 0.21 14.33
C ALA A 750 -27.07 -0.69 13.45
N GLU A 751 -27.59 -1.11 12.28
CA GLU A 751 -26.83 -1.91 11.33
C GLU A 751 -25.73 -1.09 10.64
N VAL A 752 -25.99 0.17 10.24
CA VAL A 752 -24.94 1.06 9.69
C VAL A 752 -23.81 1.22 10.71
N GLN A 753 -24.12 1.52 11.97
CA GLN A 753 -23.11 1.66 13.02
C GLN A 753 -22.29 0.38 13.21
N ARG A 754 -22.96 -0.78 13.30
CA ARG A 754 -22.30 -2.09 13.43
C ARG A 754 -21.36 -2.35 12.25
N MET A 755 -21.80 -2.06 11.03
CA MET A 755 -21.02 -2.30 9.82
C MET A 755 -19.80 -1.38 9.73
N LEU A 756 -19.90 -0.13 10.19
CA LEU A 756 -18.79 0.82 10.29
C LEU A 756 -17.81 0.48 11.44
N GLU A 757 -18.21 -0.33 12.41
CA GLU A 757 -17.31 -0.85 13.46
C GLU A 757 -16.63 -2.16 13.06
N ASP A 758 -17.18 -2.88 12.09
CA ASP A 758 -16.64 -4.14 11.57
C ASP A 758 -15.36 -3.90 10.72
N PRO A 759 -14.30 -4.72 10.87
CA PRO A 759 -13.08 -4.61 10.05
C PRO A 759 -13.33 -4.67 8.53
N ARG A 760 -14.41 -5.30 8.08
CA ARG A 760 -14.78 -5.37 6.65
C ARG A 760 -15.06 -3.99 6.03
N ARG A 761 -15.29 -2.94 6.83
CA ARG A 761 -15.40 -1.55 6.32
C ARG A 761 -14.19 -1.16 5.47
N ARG A 762 -13.01 -1.73 5.79
CA ARG A 762 -11.76 -1.45 5.08
C ARG A 762 -11.85 -1.82 3.60
N ARG A 763 -12.65 -2.84 3.23
CA ARG A 763 -12.88 -3.24 1.83
C ARG A 763 -13.57 -2.15 1.01
N PHE A 764 -14.54 -1.46 1.62
CA PHE A 764 -15.17 -0.28 1.03
C PHE A 764 -14.16 0.84 0.93
N LEU A 765 -13.47 1.13 2.05
CA LEU A 765 -12.57 2.26 2.13
C LEU A 765 -11.43 2.18 1.13
N ASP A 766 -10.81 1.00 0.99
CA ASP A 766 -9.70 0.77 0.07
C ASP A 766 -10.10 1.10 -1.37
N VAL A 767 -11.26 0.62 -1.81
CA VAL A 767 -11.75 0.86 -3.18
C VAL A 767 -12.21 2.30 -3.35
N PHE A 768 -13.02 2.81 -2.42
CA PHE A 768 -13.54 4.18 -2.49
C PHE A 768 -12.41 5.21 -2.50
N ALA A 769 -11.44 5.11 -1.58
CA ALA A 769 -10.32 6.04 -1.50
C ALA A 769 -9.40 5.94 -2.71
N GLU A 770 -9.11 4.73 -3.19
CA GLU A 770 -8.29 4.53 -4.39
C GLU A 770 -8.94 5.13 -5.64
N GLU A 771 -10.26 5.04 -5.74
CA GLU A 771 -11.02 5.56 -6.87
C GLU A 771 -11.27 7.07 -6.80
N TRP A 772 -11.77 7.56 -5.67
CA TRP A 772 -12.03 8.98 -5.43
C TRP A 772 -10.75 9.80 -5.50
N LEU A 773 -9.71 9.41 -4.75
CA LEU A 773 -8.49 10.22 -4.63
C LEU A 773 -7.45 9.91 -5.71
N ARG A 774 -7.74 8.99 -6.64
CA ARG A 774 -6.86 8.60 -7.75
C ARG A 774 -5.50 8.09 -7.28
N LEU A 775 -5.49 7.20 -6.28
CA LEU A 775 -4.26 6.60 -5.74
C LEU A 775 -3.53 5.73 -6.78
N ASP A 776 -4.23 5.29 -7.83
CA ASP A 776 -3.65 4.65 -9.02
C ASP A 776 -2.54 5.49 -9.67
N ARG A 777 -2.64 6.82 -9.59
CA ARG A 777 -1.62 7.73 -10.13
C ARG A 777 -0.32 7.67 -9.35
N LEU A 778 -0.37 7.46 -8.03
CA LEU A 778 0.83 7.21 -7.24
C LEU A 778 1.49 5.92 -7.72
N GLU A 779 0.73 4.82 -7.82
CA GLU A 779 1.25 3.51 -8.22
C GLU A 779 1.90 3.52 -9.61
N GLN A 780 1.34 4.27 -10.56
CA GLN A 780 1.91 4.43 -11.90
C GLN A 780 3.09 5.42 -11.96
N MET A 781 3.27 6.26 -10.94
CA MET A 781 4.31 7.29 -10.94
C MET A 781 5.71 6.66 -10.81
N THR A 782 6.57 6.97 -11.79
CA THR A 782 7.99 6.62 -11.77
C THR A 782 8.80 7.84 -11.33
N ILE A 783 9.45 7.75 -10.18
CA ILE A 783 10.33 8.80 -9.62
C ILE A 783 11.77 8.56 -10.08
N ASP A 784 12.51 9.63 -10.38
CA ASP A 784 13.96 9.54 -10.64
C ASP A 784 14.73 9.24 -9.33
N PRO A 785 15.31 8.03 -9.18
CA PRO A 785 16.01 7.63 -7.96
C PRO A 785 17.36 8.33 -7.78
N HIS A 786 17.94 8.92 -8.83
CA HIS A 786 19.16 9.73 -8.71
C HIS A 786 18.85 11.08 -8.07
N ARG A 787 17.69 11.65 -8.39
CA ARG A 787 17.23 12.91 -7.82
C ARG A 787 16.67 12.74 -6.41
N TYR A 788 15.91 11.67 -6.16
CA TYR A 788 15.26 11.41 -4.88
C TYR A 788 15.67 10.04 -4.30
N PRO A 789 16.94 9.88 -3.87
CA PRO A 789 17.45 8.58 -3.42
C PRO A 789 16.80 8.04 -2.15
N ALA A 790 16.15 8.90 -1.36
CA ALA A 790 15.39 8.52 -0.16
C ALA A 790 13.96 8.06 -0.48
N PHE A 791 13.44 8.36 -1.68
CA PHE A 791 12.13 7.89 -2.11
C PHE A 791 12.26 6.45 -2.61
N THR A 792 11.79 5.51 -1.81
CA THR A 792 11.83 4.07 -2.12
C THR A 792 10.42 3.54 -2.37
N ARG A 793 10.29 2.34 -2.94
CA ARG A 793 8.97 1.70 -3.05
C ARG A 793 8.29 1.47 -1.68
N PHE A 794 9.07 1.38 -0.60
CA PHE A 794 8.53 1.30 0.77
C PHE A 794 7.89 2.63 1.17
N VAL A 795 8.56 3.75 0.89
CA VAL A 795 7.98 5.09 1.10
C VAL A 795 6.72 5.27 0.25
N LYS A 796 6.75 4.85 -1.03
CA LYS A 796 5.61 4.93 -1.93
C LYS A 796 4.41 4.12 -1.41
N ARG A 797 4.62 2.87 -1.01
CA ARG A 797 3.59 2.03 -0.37
C ARG A 797 3.08 2.67 0.92
N ASP A 798 3.98 3.16 1.76
CA ASP A 798 3.62 3.77 3.04
C ASP A 798 2.83 5.09 2.84
N MET A 799 3.07 5.85 1.77
CA MET A 799 2.22 6.99 1.40
C MET A 799 0.79 6.58 1.04
N ARG A 800 0.63 5.46 0.30
CA ARG A 800 -0.71 4.91 0.02
C ARG A 800 -1.40 4.51 1.33
N GLU A 801 -0.68 3.83 2.22
CA GLU A 801 -1.24 3.39 3.50
C GLU A 801 -1.51 4.56 4.46
N GLU A 802 -0.72 5.65 4.44
CA GLU A 802 -1.02 6.88 5.17
C GLU A 802 -2.42 7.39 4.83
N THR A 803 -2.76 7.49 3.54
CA THR A 803 -4.07 7.97 3.11
C THR A 803 -5.19 7.06 3.59
N LEU A 804 -5.02 5.74 3.46
CA LEU A 804 -6.04 4.78 3.86
C LEU A 804 -6.23 4.75 5.38
N ALA A 805 -5.14 4.67 6.15
CA ALA A 805 -5.20 4.73 7.61
C ALA A 805 -5.76 6.05 8.12
N PHE A 806 -5.48 7.16 7.42
CA PHE A 806 -6.03 8.47 7.75
C PHE A 806 -7.54 8.49 7.59
N LEU A 807 -8.07 8.08 6.43
CA LEU A 807 -9.51 8.03 6.21
C LEU A 807 -10.21 7.01 7.11
N ASP A 808 -9.59 5.86 7.39
CA ASP A 808 -10.16 4.86 8.30
C ASP A 808 -10.33 5.43 9.70
N ARG A 809 -9.32 6.14 10.20
CA ARG A 809 -9.39 6.86 11.48
C ARG A 809 -10.47 7.93 11.48
N LEU A 810 -10.63 8.70 10.39
CA LEU A 810 -11.67 9.72 10.30
C LEU A 810 -13.08 9.10 10.43
N ILE A 811 -13.30 7.93 9.84
CA ILE A 811 -14.56 7.18 9.95
C ILE A 811 -14.68 6.55 11.33
N GLU A 812 -13.65 5.86 11.81
CA GLU A 812 -13.62 5.15 13.09
C GLU A 812 -13.88 6.09 14.28
N GLU A 813 -13.24 7.27 14.30
CA GLU A 813 -13.41 8.27 15.37
C GLU A 813 -14.53 9.30 15.08
N ASP A 814 -15.26 9.13 13.97
CA ASP A 814 -16.34 10.02 13.50
C ASP A 814 -15.93 11.50 13.48
N LEU A 815 -14.77 11.78 12.89
CA LEU A 815 -14.18 13.12 12.87
C LEU A 815 -14.88 14.05 11.85
N PRO A 816 -14.79 15.38 12.03
CA PRO A 816 -15.36 16.33 11.08
C PRO A 816 -14.70 16.29 9.69
N ILE A 817 -15.48 16.52 8.63
CA ILE A 817 -15.04 16.64 7.23
C ILE A 817 -13.88 17.65 7.09
N ALA A 818 -13.89 18.72 7.89
CA ALA A 818 -12.81 19.72 7.92
C ALA A 818 -11.41 19.11 8.13
N ARG A 819 -11.31 17.95 8.80
CA ARG A 819 -10.03 17.24 8.99
C ARG A 819 -9.44 16.72 7.69
N LEU A 820 -10.24 16.49 6.65
CA LEU A 820 -9.74 16.16 5.30
C LEU A 820 -8.88 17.29 4.73
N ILE A 821 -9.20 18.54 5.06
CA ILE A 821 -8.45 19.72 4.60
C ILE A 821 -7.28 20.01 5.52
N ASP A 822 -7.51 20.02 6.84
CA ASP A 822 -6.44 20.27 7.81
C ASP A 822 -6.59 19.47 9.11
N SER A 823 -5.50 18.80 9.51
CA SER A 823 -5.42 17.98 10.71
C SER A 823 -4.17 18.32 11.52
N ASP A 824 -4.29 18.19 12.83
CA ASP A 824 -3.19 18.32 13.80
C ASP A 824 -2.36 17.04 13.92
N PHE A 825 -2.73 15.98 13.20
CA PHE A 825 -2.02 14.72 13.14
C PHE A 825 -1.85 14.22 11.69
N ALA A 826 -0.87 13.34 11.48
CA ALA A 826 -0.78 12.48 10.30
C ALA A 826 -0.70 11.02 10.73
N MET A 827 -1.09 10.10 9.85
CA MET A 827 -0.95 8.66 10.09
C MET A 827 0.42 8.21 9.58
N LEU A 828 1.34 7.94 10.50
CA LEU A 828 2.73 7.65 10.13
C LEU A 828 3.24 6.39 10.82
N ASN A 829 4.02 5.61 10.06
CA ASN A 829 4.98 4.66 10.60
C ASN A 829 6.39 5.31 10.63
N GLN A 830 7.39 4.58 11.14
CA GLN A 830 8.76 5.11 11.22
C GLN A 830 9.33 5.53 9.86
N ASN A 831 9.22 4.65 8.86
CA ASN A 831 9.84 4.86 7.55
C ASN A 831 9.32 6.14 6.86
N LEU A 832 8.01 6.37 6.92
CA LEU A 832 7.38 7.56 6.34
C LEU A 832 7.63 8.81 7.20
N ALA A 833 7.57 8.71 8.53
CA ALA A 833 7.87 9.83 9.43
C ALA A 833 9.29 10.37 9.19
N GLU A 834 10.29 9.49 9.16
CA GLU A 834 11.67 9.86 8.84
C GLU A 834 11.79 10.42 7.42
N PHE A 835 10.96 9.98 6.46
CA PHE A 835 10.98 10.53 5.10
C PHE A 835 10.45 11.97 5.10
N TYR A 836 9.46 12.27 5.93
CA TYR A 836 8.93 13.62 6.12
C TYR A 836 9.74 14.50 7.07
N GLY A 837 10.79 13.98 7.70
CA GLY A 837 11.59 14.72 8.69
C GLY A 837 10.85 14.89 10.03
N ILE A 838 9.99 13.93 10.39
CA ILE A 838 9.27 13.89 11.67
C ILE A 838 9.94 12.84 12.54
N ASP A 839 10.49 13.27 13.67
CA ASP A 839 11.20 12.42 14.63
C ASP A 839 10.24 11.75 15.63
N GLY A 840 10.73 10.73 16.34
CA GLY A 840 10.04 10.14 17.50
C GLY A 840 8.94 9.12 17.17
N VAL A 841 8.97 8.53 15.97
CA VAL A 841 7.98 7.53 15.52
C VAL A 841 8.68 6.19 15.29
N PRO A 842 8.76 5.28 16.28
CA PRO A 842 9.48 4.02 16.14
C PRO A 842 8.60 2.85 15.68
N GLY A 843 9.10 2.01 14.78
CA GLY A 843 8.45 0.77 14.34
C GLY A 843 7.54 0.89 13.11
N PRO A 844 7.08 -0.25 12.58
CA PRO A 844 6.47 -0.35 11.24
C PRO A 844 4.98 0.01 11.19
N HIS A 845 4.31 0.09 12.34
CA HIS A 845 2.86 0.30 12.41
C HIS A 845 2.49 1.78 12.23
N PHE A 846 1.41 2.01 11.48
CA PHE A 846 0.80 3.33 11.33
C PHE A 846 0.07 3.72 12.61
N ARG A 847 0.26 4.96 13.05
CA ARG A 847 -0.42 5.53 14.22
C ARG A 847 -0.64 7.03 14.02
N PRO A 848 -1.58 7.66 14.75
CA PRO A 848 -1.68 9.10 14.77
C PRO A 848 -0.41 9.71 15.37
N VAL A 849 0.21 10.63 14.65
CA VAL A 849 1.38 11.38 15.09
C VAL A 849 1.04 12.85 15.05
N ALA A 850 1.14 13.52 16.21
CA ALA A 850 0.93 14.97 16.31
C ALA A 850 1.98 15.71 15.47
N LEU A 851 1.53 16.69 14.69
CA LEU A 851 2.37 17.38 13.73
C LEU A 851 3.13 18.55 14.36
N PRO A 852 4.46 18.64 14.17
CA PRO A 852 5.22 19.81 14.58
C PRO A 852 4.74 21.08 13.84
N PRO A 853 4.73 22.25 14.50
CA PRO A 853 4.45 23.53 13.83
C PRO A 853 5.38 23.77 12.65
N GLY A 854 4.82 24.19 11.50
CA GLY A 854 5.60 24.47 10.30
C GLY A 854 6.08 23.24 9.52
N SER A 855 5.67 22.02 9.91
CA SER A 855 6.00 20.77 9.20
C SER A 855 5.49 20.72 7.75
N GLY A 856 4.53 21.57 7.38
CA GLY A 856 3.88 21.50 6.07
C GLY A 856 3.06 20.23 5.90
N ARG A 857 2.51 19.66 6.97
CA ARG A 857 1.67 18.46 6.96
C ARG A 857 0.30 18.74 7.57
N GLY A 858 -0.62 17.79 7.43
CA GLY A 858 -2.00 17.85 7.92
C GLY A 858 -3.02 17.77 6.77
N GLY A 859 -4.06 16.98 6.91
CA GLY A 859 -5.08 16.76 5.88
C GLY A 859 -4.55 16.13 4.58
N LEU A 860 -5.46 15.79 3.66
CA LEU A 860 -5.20 15.11 2.39
C LEU A 860 -4.28 15.90 1.46
N LEU A 861 -4.43 17.23 1.43
CA LEU A 861 -3.73 18.10 0.48
C LEU A 861 -2.20 18.11 0.67
N SER A 862 -1.72 17.69 1.84
CA SER A 862 -0.30 17.62 2.17
C SER A 862 0.25 16.19 2.19
N GLN A 863 -0.55 15.17 1.88
CA GLN A 863 -0.09 13.78 1.89
C GLN A 863 0.76 13.44 0.67
N GLY A 864 1.71 12.53 0.86
CA GLY A 864 2.64 12.14 -0.20
C GLY A 864 1.96 11.46 -1.39
N ALA A 865 0.90 10.68 -1.15
CA ALA A 865 0.21 9.95 -2.20
C ALA A 865 -0.34 10.89 -3.29
N PHE A 866 -1.00 11.97 -2.87
CA PHE A 866 -1.49 13.01 -3.77
C PHE A 866 -0.34 13.78 -4.42
N LEU A 867 0.58 14.31 -3.61
CA LEU A 867 1.63 15.21 -4.08
C LEU A 867 2.56 14.53 -5.10
N ALA A 868 2.91 13.26 -4.85
CA ALA A 868 3.78 12.48 -5.72
C ALA A 868 3.03 11.91 -6.94
N GLY A 869 1.80 11.41 -6.76
CA GLY A 869 0.97 10.90 -7.86
C GLY A 869 0.64 11.97 -8.92
N HIS A 870 0.68 13.25 -8.54
CA HIS A 870 0.44 14.39 -9.43
C HIS A 870 1.72 15.16 -9.76
N SER A 871 2.84 14.46 -9.92
CA SER A 871 4.12 15.00 -10.40
C SER A 871 4.44 14.55 -11.84
N ASP A 872 5.67 14.77 -12.29
CA ASP A 872 6.23 14.13 -13.49
C ASP A 872 7.40 13.16 -13.19
N GLY A 873 7.65 12.88 -11.90
CA GLY A 873 8.75 12.04 -11.44
C GLY A 873 10.05 12.78 -11.11
N VAL A 874 10.22 14.00 -11.62
CA VAL A 874 11.42 14.83 -11.43
C VAL A 874 11.05 16.16 -10.76
N GLN A 875 9.99 16.80 -11.20
CA GLN A 875 9.46 18.09 -10.76
C GLN A 875 8.01 17.96 -10.29
N PRO A 876 7.57 18.81 -9.35
CA PRO A 876 6.14 18.92 -9.03
C PRO A 876 5.37 19.43 -10.25
N HIS A 877 4.08 19.08 -10.35
CA HIS A 877 3.22 19.51 -11.46
C HIS A 877 1.97 20.27 -10.96
N PRO A 878 2.02 21.61 -10.85
CA PRO A 878 0.97 22.46 -10.29
C PRO A 878 -0.39 22.24 -10.95
N ILE A 879 -0.43 22.13 -12.28
CA ILE A 879 -1.69 21.95 -13.01
C ILE A 879 -2.36 20.62 -12.64
N LYS A 880 -1.63 19.51 -12.60
CA LYS A 880 -2.18 18.21 -12.22
C LYS A 880 -2.71 18.23 -10.78
N ARG A 881 -2.00 18.91 -9.87
CA ARG A 881 -2.44 19.11 -8.47
C ARG A 881 -3.70 19.99 -8.39
N ALA A 882 -3.76 21.08 -9.15
CA ALA A 882 -4.91 21.98 -9.21
C ALA A 882 -6.16 21.28 -9.78
N VAL A 883 -6.01 20.59 -10.91
CA VAL A 883 -7.09 19.83 -11.54
C VAL A 883 -7.64 18.78 -10.58
N TRP A 884 -6.78 18.05 -9.88
CA TRP A 884 -7.21 17.09 -8.88
C TRP A 884 -7.92 17.75 -7.69
N LEU A 885 -7.42 18.87 -7.17
CA LEU A 885 -8.09 19.59 -6.08
C LEU A 885 -9.49 20.03 -6.50
N LYS A 886 -9.59 20.65 -7.67
CA LYS A 886 -10.85 21.15 -8.23
C LYS A 886 -11.86 20.02 -8.44
N ASP A 887 -11.44 18.94 -9.09
CA ASP A 887 -12.26 17.75 -9.37
C ASP A 887 -12.65 17.00 -8.08
N ARG A 888 -11.69 16.65 -7.22
CA ARG A 888 -11.89 15.70 -6.11
C ARG A 888 -12.21 16.30 -4.77
N ILE A 889 -11.86 17.57 -4.55
CA ILE A 889 -12.03 18.24 -3.26
C ILE A 889 -13.08 19.36 -3.33
N LEU A 890 -13.18 20.07 -4.46
CA LEU A 890 -14.17 21.14 -4.64
C LEU A 890 -15.42 20.70 -5.43
N GLY A 891 -15.40 19.55 -6.11
CA GLY A 891 -16.53 19.11 -6.94
C GLY A 891 -16.72 19.93 -8.22
N ASP A 892 -15.71 20.70 -8.63
CA ASP A 892 -15.77 21.64 -9.76
C ASP A 892 -14.67 21.27 -10.80
N PRO A 893 -14.84 20.18 -11.56
CA PRO A 893 -13.83 19.71 -12.50
C PRO A 893 -13.61 20.72 -13.63
N PRO A 894 -12.36 21.06 -13.98
CA PRO A 894 -12.09 21.99 -15.06
C PRO A 894 -12.46 21.40 -16.44
N PRO A 895 -12.75 22.25 -17.44
CA PRO A 895 -13.10 21.78 -18.78
C PRO A 895 -11.93 21.02 -19.43
N PRO A 896 -12.21 20.08 -20.36
CA PRO A 896 -11.17 19.33 -21.04
C PRO A 896 -10.23 20.27 -21.83
N PRO A 897 -8.94 19.92 -21.96
CA PRO A 897 -7.99 20.75 -22.70
C PRO A 897 -8.38 20.83 -24.19
N PRO A 898 -8.12 21.96 -24.88
CA PRO A 898 -8.38 22.09 -26.31
C PRO A 898 -7.62 21.04 -27.14
N PRO A 899 -8.17 20.58 -28.28
CA PRO A 899 -7.40 19.75 -29.22
C PRO A 899 -6.20 20.55 -29.77
N ASN A 900 -5.00 19.97 -29.71
CA ASN A 900 -3.71 20.54 -30.17
C ASN A 900 -3.02 21.58 -29.27
N VAL A 901 -2.96 21.37 -27.95
CA VAL A 901 -2.07 22.16 -27.06
C VAL A 901 -0.59 21.85 -27.40
N PRO A 902 0.23 22.84 -27.79
CA PRO A 902 1.66 22.63 -28.03
C PRO A 902 2.38 22.26 -26.73
N SER A 903 3.30 21.29 -26.77
CA SER A 903 4.18 21.03 -25.64
C SER A 903 5.09 22.24 -25.38
N LEU A 904 5.39 22.52 -24.11
CA LEU A 904 6.42 23.50 -23.73
C LEU A 904 7.74 23.12 -24.43
N ASP A 905 8.34 24.05 -25.19
CA ASP A 905 9.60 23.82 -25.89
C ASP A 905 10.79 24.06 -24.92
N PRO A 906 11.47 22.99 -24.44
CA PRO A 906 12.57 23.11 -23.51
C PRO A 906 13.81 23.77 -24.13
N THR A 907 13.85 23.96 -25.46
CA THR A 907 14.97 24.59 -26.16
C THR A 907 14.97 26.13 -26.09
N THR A 908 13.94 26.72 -25.46
CA THR A 908 13.87 28.17 -25.23
C THR A 908 15.08 28.63 -24.38
N PRO A 909 15.94 29.54 -24.86
CA PRO A 909 17.15 29.95 -24.13
C PRO A 909 16.84 30.55 -22.76
N GLY A 910 17.34 29.91 -21.68
CA GLY A 910 17.12 30.35 -20.30
C GLY A 910 15.89 29.74 -19.61
N PHE A 911 15.11 28.91 -20.30
CA PHE A 911 13.90 28.25 -19.77
C PHE A 911 14.17 27.42 -18.50
N GLU A 912 15.29 26.69 -18.46
CA GLU A 912 15.70 25.90 -17.29
C GLU A 912 16.08 26.73 -16.05
N LYS A 913 16.23 28.05 -16.20
CA LYS A 913 16.53 28.99 -15.11
C LYS A 913 15.28 29.68 -14.55
N LEU A 914 14.16 29.60 -15.27
CA LEU A 914 12.88 30.17 -14.84
C LEU A 914 12.26 29.27 -13.76
N THR A 915 11.60 29.89 -12.79
CA THR A 915 10.69 29.22 -11.86
C THR A 915 9.53 28.59 -12.65
N LEU A 916 8.86 27.59 -12.07
CA LEU A 916 7.72 26.96 -12.74
C LEU A 916 6.57 27.97 -12.95
N LYS A 917 6.38 28.91 -12.01
CA LYS A 917 5.47 30.07 -12.16
C LYS A 917 5.78 30.88 -13.42
N GLU A 918 7.05 31.22 -13.65
CA GLU A 918 7.51 31.95 -14.84
C GLU A 918 7.39 31.09 -16.12
N GLN A 919 7.68 29.79 -16.06
CA GLN A 919 7.51 28.87 -17.20
C GLN A 919 6.03 28.75 -17.61
N LEU A 920 5.13 28.63 -16.63
CA LEU A 920 3.69 28.62 -16.86
C LEU A 920 3.22 29.97 -17.40
N GLU A 921 3.74 31.09 -16.92
CA GLU A 921 3.44 32.42 -17.44
C GLU A 921 3.79 32.58 -18.94
N VAL A 922 4.92 32.00 -19.38
CA VAL A 922 5.29 31.95 -20.81
C VAL A 922 4.25 31.18 -21.64
N HIS A 923 3.74 30.06 -21.13
CA HIS A 923 2.70 29.26 -21.79
C HIS A 923 1.32 29.93 -21.79
N ARG A 924 0.95 30.57 -20.67
CA ARG A 924 -0.34 31.24 -20.43
C ARG A 924 -0.52 32.52 -21.24
N ASN A 925 0.55 33.09 -21.78
CA ASN A 925 0.47 34.33 -22.53
C ASN A 925 -0.24 34.21 -23.89
N SER A 926 -0.54 33.00 -24.36
CA SER A 926 -1.43 32.79 -25.51
C SER A 926 -2.89 33.14 -25.18
N PRO A 927 -3.58 33.92 -26.03
CA PRO A 927 -5.01 34.23 -25.86
C PRO A 927 -5.91 33.00 -25.74
N SER A 928 -5.54 31.87 -26.37
CA SER A 928 -6.30 30.61 -26.34
C SER A 928 -6.15 29.83 -25.03
N CYS A 929 -5.08 30.08 -24.26
CA CYS A 929 -4.76 29.33 -23.05
C CYS A 929 -5.14 30.10 -21.79
N ARG A 930 -5.03 31.44 -21.81
CA ARG A 930 -5.18 32.31 -20.64
C ARG A 930 -6.50 32.14 -19.90
N ASP A 931 -7.61 32.10 -20.62
CA ASP A 931 -8.94 32.20 -20.02
C ASP A 931 -9.29 30.91 -19.22
N CYS A 932 -8.93 29.71 -19.71
CA CYS A 932 -9.10 28.45 -18.94
C CYS A 932 -8.11 28.33 -17.77
N HIS A 933 -6.87 28.79 -17.98
CA HIS A 933 -5.80 28.69 -17.00
C HIS A 933 -6.01 29.59 -15.78
N ALA A 934 -6.63 30.76 -15.96
CA ALA A 934 -6.99 31.67 -14.86
C ALA A 934 -7.82 31.00 -13.74
N GLY A 935 -8.70 30.06 -14.10
CA GLY A 935 -9.55 29.33 -13.14
C GLY A 935 -8.88 28.14 -12.44
N ILE A 936 -7.71 27.70 -12.90
CA ILE A 936 -7.06 26.44 -12.47
C ILE A 936 -5.75 26.74 -11.75
N ASP A 937 -4.92 27.54 -12.40
CA ASP A 937 -3.54 27.79 -12.03
C ASP A 937 -3.31 28.25 -10.60
N PRO A 938 -4.11 29.18 -10.04
CA PRO A 938 -3.89 29.66 -8.69
C PRO A 938 -3.91 28.53 -7.66
N TYR A 939 -4.83 27.58 -7.80
CA TYR A 939 -4.91 26.42 -6.91
C TYR A 939 -3.64 25.57 -6.95
N GLY A 940 -2.97 25.49 -8.10
CA GLY A 940 -1.73 24.72 -8.28
C GLY A 940 -0.51 25.41 -7.70
N VAL A 941 -0.40 26.74 -7.87
CA VAL A 941 0.73 27.54 -7.38
C VAL A 941 0.88 27.45 -5.86
N ALA A 942 -0.23 27.29 -5.13
CA ALA A 942 -0.21 27.08 -3.68
C ALA A 942 0.63 25.85 -3.23
N PHE A 943 0.85 24.88 -4.13
CA PHE A 943 1.64 23.67 -3.86
C PHE A 943 3.12 23.77 -4.26
N GLU A 944 3.62 24.93 -4.74
CA GLU A 944 4.99 25.08 -5.25
C GLU A 944 6.08 24.75 -4.22
N ARG A 945 5.78 24.96 -2.93
CA ARG A 945 6.64 24.59 -1.79
C ARG A 945 6.72 23.08 -1.55
N TYR A 946 6.12 22.22 -2.38
CA TYR A 946 6.27 20.77 -2.30
C TYR A 946 7.00 20.20 -3.51
N SER A 947 7.96 19.32 -3.26
CA SER A 947 8.76 18.64 -4.28
C SER A 947 7.94 17.62 -5.09
N ALA A 948 8.58 16.99 -6.10
CA ALA A 948 7.95 15.93 -6.90
C ALA A 948 7.57 14.71 -6.06
N VAL A 949 8.27 14.46 -4.96
CA VAL A 949 8.02 13.33 -4.04
C VAL A 949 7.23 13.77 -2.80
N GLY A 950 6.66 14.98 -2.83
CA GLY A 950 5.81 15.52 -1.77
C GLY A 950 6.55 15.95 -0.51
N LEU A 951 7.86 16.21 -0.56
CA LEU A 951 8.59 16.83 0.56
C LEU A 951 8.31 18.33 0.62
N TYR A 952 8.17 18.88 1.82
CA TYR A 952 8.02 20.33 2.01
C TYR A 952 9.37 21.04 1.89
N GLU A 953 9.49 21.89 0.89
CA GLU A 953 10.68 22.64 0.47
C GLU A 953 10.32 24.13 0.34
N PRO A 954 10.26 24.89 1.44
CA PRO A 954 9.98 26.34 1.39
C PRO A 954 11.09 27.14 0.69
N GLU A 955 12.29 26.55 0.56
CA GLU A 955 13.42 27.11 -0.17
C GLU A 955 13.96 26.12 -1.21
N ARG A 956 14.35 26.61 -2.38
CA ARG A 956 14.97 25.81 -3.45
C ARG A 956 16.22 26.52 -3.96
N LYS A 957 17.38 25.84 -3.92
CA LYS A 957 18.70 26.42 -4.27
C LYS A 957 19.04 27.69 -3.48
N GLY A 958 18.68 27.73 -2.19
CA GLY A 958 18.96 28.85 -1.28
C GLY A 958 18.13 30.11 -1.53
N ARG A 959 16.99 29.97 -2.23
CA ARG A 959 16.01 31.05 -2.44
C ARG A 959 14.63 30.60 -1.97
N PRO A 960 13.84 31.47 -1.31
CA PRO A 960 12.45 31.18 -1.01
C PRO A 960 11.66 30.84 -2.28
N VAL A 961 10.79 29.84 -2.18
CA VAL A 961 9.84 29.49 -3.23
C VAL A 961 8.61 30.40 -3.10
N ASP A 962 8.36 31.19 -4.14
CA ASP A 962 7.17 32.04 -4.24
C ASP A 962 5.94 31.19 -4.57
N ALA A 963 5.05 31.02 -3.59
CA ALA A 963 3.77 30.34 -3.72
C ALA A 963 2.58 31.32 -3.67
N SER A 964 2.84 32.62 -3.83
CA SER A 964 1.82 33.66 -3.83
C SER A 964 1.01 33.67 -5.13
N THR A 965 -0.30 33.77 -4.97
CA THR A 965 -1.26 33.75 -6.08
C THR A 965 -2.60 34.37 -5.67
N THR A 966 -3.48 34.60 -6.65
CA THR A 966 -4.83 35.12 -6.44
C THR A 966 -5.83 34.13 -7.02
N LEU A 967 -6.75 33.64 -6.19
CA LEU A 967 -7.81 32.73 -6.57
C LEU A 967 -8.83 33.42 -7.51
N PRO A 968 -9.68 32.65 -8.22
CA PRO A 968 -10.62 33.22 -9.20
C PRO A 968 -11.62 34.23 -8.62
N ASP A 969 -11.95 34.11 -7.33
CA ASP A 969 -12.82 35.02 -6.59
C ASP A 969 -12.12 36.33 -6.15
N GLY A 970 -10.82 36.47 -6.42
CA GLY A 970 -9.99 37.60 -6.04
C GLY A 970 -9.25 37.44 -4.70
N THR A 971 -9.42 36.32 -4.00
CA THR A 971 -8.74 36.06 -2.72
C THR A 971 -7.24 35.84 -2.95
N ALA A 972 -6.40 36.67 -2.32
CA ALA A 972 -4.95 36.51 -2.36
C ALA A 972 -4.49 35.50 -1.29
N ILE A 973 -3.65 34.55 -1.70
CA ILE A 973 -3.08 33.50 -0.82
C ILE A 973 -1.59 33.31 -1.08
N ASP A 974 -0.83 32.87 -0.07
CA ASP A 974 0.56 32.44 -0.16
C ASP A 974 0.78 31.00 0.36
N GLY A 975 0.72 30.06 -0.59
CA GLY A 975 0.98 28.64 -0.33
C GLY A 975 -0.17 27.85 0.30
N LEU A 976 0.10 26.58 0.59
CA LEU A 976 -0.94 25.61 0.98
C LEU A 976 -1.64 25.94 2.30
N ALA A 977 -0.96 26.57 3.27
CA ALA A 977 -1.57 26.90 4.56
C ALA A 977 -2.74 27.88 4.40
N GLU A 978 -2.57 28.94 3.60
CA GLU A 978 -3.63 29.90 3.32
C GLU A 978 -4.69 29.32 2.37
N LEU A 979 -4.32 28.43 1.44
CA LEU A 979 -5.30 27.69 0.65
C LEU A 979 -6.20 26.81 1.54
N LYS A 980 -5.63 26.10 2.52
CA LYS A 980 -6.43 25.31 3.48
C LYS A 980 -7.37 26.19 4.29
N ALA A 981 -6.90 27.35 4.76
CA ALA A 981 -7.76 28.31 5.46
C ALA A 981 -8.93 28.77 4.57
N TYR A 982 -8.66 29.12 3.31
CA TYR A 982 -9.69 29.43 2.33
C TYR A 982 -10.73 28.30 2.17
N LEU A 983 -10.27 27.05 2.04
CA LEU A 983 -11.16 25.89 1.92
C LEU A 983 -12.00 25.62 3.18
N LEU A 984 -11.51 26.02 4.35
CA LEU A 984 -12.21 25.84 5.63
C LEU A 984 -13.17 26.98 5.98
N ASP A 985 -12.84 28.20 5.56
CA ASP A 985 -13.55 29.41 5.93
C ASP A 985 -14.51 29.90 4.84
N VAL A 986 -14.15 29.74 3.56
CA VAL A 986 -14.90 30.24 2.41
C VAL A 986 -15.57 29.09 1.65
N ALA A 987 -14.79 28.13 1.13
CA ALA A 987 -15.29 27.03 0.29
C ALA A 987 -15.72 25.77 1.07
N ARG A 988 -16.10 25.94 2.35
CA ARG A 988 -16.37 24.81 3.25
C ARG A 988 -17.54 23.95 2.80
N ASP A 989 -18.61 24.61 2.33
CA ASP A 989 -19.81 23.92 1.87
C ASP A 989 -19.53 23.19 0.56
N ASP A 990 -18.71 23.75 -0.35
CA ASP A 990 -18.26 23.09 -1.59
C ASP A 990 -17.47 21.81 -1.28
N VAL A 991 -16.54 21.88 -0.31
CA VAL A 991 -15.78 20.70 0.13
C VAL A 991 -16.71 19.63 0.71
N ALA A 992 -17.65 20.02 1.55
CA ALA A 992 -18.59 19.07 2.14
C ALA A 992 -19.51 18.45 1.09
N LEU A 993 -20.01 19.24 0.15
CA LEU A 993 -20.86 18.79 -0.95
C LEU A 993 -20.10 17.82 -1.86
N SER A 994 -18.85 18.14 -2.24
CA SER A 994 -18.01 17.26 -3.05
C SER A 994 -17.81 15.88 -2.40
N VAL A 995 -17.58 15.84 -1.07
CA VAL A 995 -17.47 14.58 -0.33
C VAL A 995 -18.80 13.82 -0.35
N ILE A 996 -19.92 14.51 -0.16
CA ILE A 996 -21.26 13.91 -0.21
C ILE A 996 -21.51 13.33 -1.60
N GLU A 997 -21.29 14.09 -2.68
CA GLU A 997 -21.51 13.67 -4.07
C GLU A 997 -20.71 12.42 -4.43
N HIS A 998 -19.40 12.42 -4.16
CA HIS A 998 -18.55 11.27 -4.48
C HIS A 998 -18.98 10.02 -3.70
N LEU A 999 -19.30 10.16 -2.41
CA LEU A 999 -19.73 9.04 -1.60
C LEU A 999 -21.14 8.57 -1.98
N TYR A 1000 -22.03 9.48 -2.36
CA TYR A 1000 -23.39 9.22 -2.83
C TYR A 1000 -23.37 8.46 -4.17
N ALA A 1001 -22.56 8.92 -5.13
CA ALA A 1001 -22.33 8.22 -6.39
C ALA A 1001 -21.81 6.80 -6.19
N TYR A 1002 -20.83 6.62 -5.29
CA TYR A 1002 -20.32 5.30 -4.95
C TYR A 1002 -21.38 4.41 -4.28
N ALA A 1003 -22.16 4.96 -3.34
CA ALA A 1003 -23.19 4.23 -2.60
C ALA A 1003 -24.30 3.70 -3.52
N LEU A 1004 -24.76 4.54 -4.46
CA LEU A 1004 -25.78 4.15 -5.44
C LEU A 1004 -25.19 3.33 -6.60
N GLY A 1005 -23.91 3.51 -6.91
CA GLY A 1005 -23.26 2.95 -8.10
C GLY A 1005 -23.85 3.48 -9.40
N ARG A 1006 -24.06 4.79 -9.44
CA ARG A 1006 -24.33 5.58 -10.64
C ARG A 1006 -23.76 6.99 -10.42
N ASP A 1007 -23.61 7.76 -11.49
CA ASP A 1007 -23.19 9.14 -11.34
C ASP A 1007 -24.37 9.97 -10.77
N VAL A 1008 -24.05 11.09 -10.11
CA VAL A 1008 -25.04 12.06 -9.63
C VAL A 1008 -25.69 12.73 -10.84
N SER A 1009 -27.01 12.92 -10.80
CA SER A 1009 -27.77 13.67 -11.80
C SER A 1009 -28.52 14.84 -11.15
N PHE A 1010 -29.04 15.77 -11.97
CA PHE A 1010 -29.84 16.91 -11.48
C PHE A 1010 -31.03 16.54 -10.57
N THR A 1011 -31.54 15.30 -10.67
CA THR A 1011 -32.62 14.79 -9.81
C THR A 1011 -32.19 14.51 -8.36
N ASP A 1012 -30.89 14.45 -8.08
CA ASP A 1012 -30.34 14.19 -6.75
C ASP A 1012 -30.03 15.47 -5.96
N GLU A 1013 -30.10 16.65 -6.59
CA GLU A 1013 -29.73 17.93 -5.95
C GLU A 1013 -30.41 18.15 -4.60
N ASP A 1014 -31.72 17.89 -4.52
CA ASP A 1014 -32.49 18.08 -3.30
C ASP A 1014 -32.04 17.12 -2.19
N ASP A 1015 -31.73 15.87 -2.54
CA ASP A 1015 -31.20 14.86 -1.61
C ASP A 1015 -29.81 15.29 -1.10
N LEU A 1016 -28.92 15.75 -1.99
CA LEU A 1016 -27.58 16.22 -1.65
C LEU A 1016 -27.62 17.45 -0.72
N HIS A 1017 -28.44 18.44 -1.04
CA HIS A 1017 -28.60 19.65 -0.21
C HIS A 1017 -29.23 19.32 1.15
N ALA A 1018 -30.20 18.41 1.21
CA ALA A 1018 -30.77 17.95 2.47
C ALA A 1018 -29.73 17.24 3.35
N ILE A 1019 -28.89 16.38 2.76
CA ILE A 1019 -27.78 15.72 3.46
C ILE A 1019 -26.79 16.78 3.96
N LEU A 1020 -26.39 17.73 3.12
CA LEU A 1020 -25.48 18.81 3.51
C LEU A 1020 -26.02 19.61 4.70
N GLN A 1021 -27.29 20.02 4.68
CA GLN A 1021 -27.92 20.75 5.78
C GLN A 1021 -27.95 19.94 7.08
N ASN A 1022 -28.27 18.64 7.00
CA ASN A 1022 -28.26 17.75 8.16
C ASN A 1022 -26.84 17.59 8.74
N VAL A 1023 -25.86 17.34 7.88
CA VAL A 1023 -24.44 17.21 8.24
C VAL A 1023 -23.94 18.49 8.91
N ARG A 1024 -24.26 19.67 8.36
CA ARG A 1024 -23.94 20.98 8.96
C ARG A 1024 -24.51 21.14 10.37
N SER A 1025 -25.76 20.76 10.57
CA SER A 1025 -26.45 20.85 11.86
C SER A 1025 -25.88 19.90 12.92
N ASN A 1026 -25.15 18.87 12.50
CA ASN A 1026 -24.60 17.82 13.36
C ASN A 1026 -23.06 17.84 13.42
N GLY A 1027 -22.44 19.02 13.30
CA GLY A 1027 -20.99 19.20 13.49
C GLY A 1027 -20.14 18.72 12.31
N SER A 1028 -20.73 18.54 11.14
CA SER A 1028 -20.07 18.14 9.89
C SER A 1028 -19.26 16.85 9.99
N ARG A 1029 -19.78 15.83 10.70
CA ARG A 1029 -19.08 14.56 10.95
C ARG A 1029 -19.24 13.57 9.80
N ILE A 1030 -18.21 12.76 9.55
CA ILE A 1030 -18.16 11.84 8.41
C ILE A 1030 -19.22 10.73 8.49
N ARG A 1031 -19.48 10.11 9.65
CA ARG A 1031 -20.53 9.09 9.75
C ARG A 1031 -21.92 9.67 9.51
N LYS A 1032 -22.13 10.98 9.76
CA LYS A 1032 -23.39 11.65 9.45
C LYS A 1032 -23.63 11.80 7.96
N VAL A 1033 -22.57 11.90 7.14
CA VAL A 1033 -22.70 11.82 5.68
C VAL A 1033 -23.20 10.43 5.28
N ILE A 1034 -22.54 9.37 5.76
CA ILE A 1034 -22.92 7.97 5.45
C ILE A 1034 -24.37 7.70 5.85
N VAL A 1035 -24.77 8.07 7.08
CA VAL A 1035 -26.14 7.92 7.56
C VAL A 1035 -27.11 8.76 6.71
N GLY A 1036 -26.75 10.00 6.37
CA GLY A 1036 -27.57 10.85 5.51
C GLY A 1036 -27.84 10.23 4.12
N ILE A 1037 -26.81 9.63 3.52
CA ILE A 1037 -26.93 8.92 2.24
C ILE A 1037 -27.84 7.70 2.40
N VAL A 1038 -27.65 6.88 3.44
CA VAL A 1038 -28.44 5.65 3.64
C VAL A 1038 -29.93 5.95 3.87
N HIS A 1039 -30.26 7.12 4.45
CA HIS A 1039 -31.64 7.58 4.63
C HIS A 1039 -32.18 8.40 3.44
N SER A 1040 -31.40 8.62 2.39
CA SER A 1040 -31.85 9.41 1.25
C SER A 1040 -32.98 8.69 0.50
N PRO A 1041 -33.94 9.44 -0.07
CA PRO A 1041 -34.94 8.89 -0.97
C PRO A 1041 -34.32 8.03 -2.09
N ALA A 1042 -33.24 8.48 -2.75
CA ALA A 1042 -32.60 7.70 -3.80
C ALA A 1042 -32.03 6.35 -3.31
N PHE A 1043 -31.49 6.27 -2.09
CA PHE A 1043 -30.97 5.01 -1.54
C PHE A 1043 -32.08 3.97 -1.31
N HIS A 1044 -33.33 4.41 -1.23
CA HIS A 1044 -34.50 3.57 -1.02
C HIS A 1044 -35.39 3.37 -2.25
N ARG A 1045 -35.08 4.02 -3.37
CA ARG A 1045 -35.80 3.92 -4.65
C ARG A 1045 -35.10 3.02 -5.64
#